data_AF-A0A261B3X1-F1
#
_entry.id   AF-A0A261B3X1-F1
#
_cell.length_a   1.000
_cell.length_b   1.000
_cell.length_c   1.000
_cell.angle_alpha   90.00
_cell.angle_beta   90.00
_cell.angle_gamma   90.00
#
_symmetry.space_group_name_H-M   'P 1'
#
loop_
_entity.id
_entity.type
_entity.pdbx_description
1 polymer ?
#
loop_
_entity_poly.entity_id
_entity_poly.type
_entity_poly.pdbx_seq_one_letter_code
_entity_poly.pdbx_strand_id
1 'polypeptide(L)'
;MWSTFPLLLLLSFVGASFGQPDDPGFHEPFILSDRILRMSVFSDGETLRFLKSMKNSIDSRNETAISELFSPDFEFNLCKRIINKQMIVSLLTKASSDNKFFYKLKSSEYAENGRMNFHVIIGWNSSPVEAEFSLARYKRQLVSGRVSKCKMNQFVSQKKPTDWNAYSNARVFFVKALNAIKSQNVERISALFDEKFRLRGCEQAYLKIQVVGKLSHLVPETPFHWSIVSIRSLSDSETELVVEGTAFGYTFLKLELVISRFSSALIRGRRIECDRRELNGQSQHFLGNQENENNRFARFNLVNEDEEKTQKFLGRMAKSIESRDSKTISGLFEETFVFFGCRGPLKKDKFVASLLQIPSGTNFSFTLKSAKRKIGPYIIYTVSAAGFGRKPFDSEFILNDESDKLESGTDLSCHRGSSKRRDFLPQNQAEAIVKNHLVEASKAVETRNSIVIGTMFDPNFEFDGCKGNYTKQQVVALLSRIPRGRQFYFAFQYAKFLSPPDKIEYSVIVFGFDSRGIQATFVLNNKTQALISGNITDCQKMRFGKSEFSFSPEIDGSQGNIRQKHSFQSEIASMYPRTRAQMFLDRLATAVAKKDELMFALFQTDFIFKGCDRDYTKLEAMRWLQQLPRGIRPRFTIMSTDKMEEMLAISVVASGFGNPPMEAGLVLNLMSDQLVSGHRLECQDLKLH
;
A
#
# COMPACT_ATOMS: atom_id res chain seq x y z
N MET A 1 68.32 -13.63 -60.21
CA MET A 1 67.28 -14.66 -60.02
C MET A 1 66.01 -13.98 -59.52
N TRP A 2 64.84 -14.38 -60.04
CA TRP A 2 63.51 -14.44 -59.38
C TRP A 2 63.24 -13.39 -58.26
N SER A 3 62.51 -12.28 -58.47
CA SER A 3 61.07 -12.09 -58.78
C SER A 3 60.14 -12.31 -57.56
N THR A 4 59.12 -11.48 -57.25
CA THR A 4 58.33 -10.52 -58.06
C THR A 4 58.06 -9.16 -57.38
N PHE A 5 57.44 -8.22 -58.13
CA PHE A 5 57.20 -6.79 -57.81
C PHE A 5 55.75 -6.45 -57.39
N PRO A 6 55.54 -5.27 -56.77
CA PRO A 6 54.29 -4.48 -56.82
C PRO A 6 54.43 -3.16 -57.63
N LEU A 7 53.36 -2.66 -58.30
CA LEU A 7 53.29 -1.27 -58.81
C LEU A 7 51.85 -0.75 -59.08
N LEU A 8 51.75 0.59 -59.22
CA LEU A 8 50.61 1.51 -59.43
C LEU A 8 49.71 1.20 -60.67
N LEU A 9 48.56 1.86 -60.97
CA LEU A 9 48.28 3.32 -61.12
C LEU A 9 46.77 3.66 -61.42
N LEU A 10 46.43 4.96 -61.34
CA LEU A 10 45.39 5.74 -62.09
C LEU A 10 43.87 5.64 -61.79
N LEU A 11 43.26 6.81 -61.47
CA LEU A 11 42.13 7.42 -62.21
C LEU A 11 41.99 8.95 -61.90
N SER A 12 41.21 9.69 -62.70
CA SER A 12 41.22 11.18 -62.93
C SER A 12 39.88 11.87 -62.49
N PHE A 13 39.71 13.17 -62.14
CA PHE A 13 39.86 14.46 -62.87
C PHE A 13 39.03 14.56 -64.19
N VAL A 14 38.17 15.55 -64.57
CA VAL A 14 37.67 16.91 -64.12
C VAL A 14 36.25 17.12 -64.80
N GLY A 15 35.30 18.05 -64.52
CA GLY A 15 35.01 19.07 -63.47
C GLY A 15 34.36 20.40 -64.01
N ALA A 16 33.54 21.10 -63.19
CA ALA A 16 32.96 22.48 -63.31
C ALA A 16 31.76 22.84 -64.28
N SER A 17 30.63 23.24 -63.66
CA SER A 17 29.66 24.36 -63.94
C SER A 17 28.78 24.55 -65.22
N PHE A 18 27.56 25.06 -64.95
CA PHE A 18 26.55 25.79 -65.77
C PHE A 18 25.59 25.05 -66.75
N GLY A 19 24.27 25.33 -66.63
CA GLY A 19 23.23 25.08 -67.66
C GLY A 19 21.83 24.62 -67.17
N GLN A 20 20.77 25.34 -67.57
CA GLN A 20 19.32 24.99 -67.53
C GLN A 20 18.72 25.40 -68.92
N PRO A 21 17.49 25.03 -69.36
CA PRO A 21 16.29 24.63 -68.59
C PRO A 21 15.42 23.46 -69.20
N ASP A 22 14.17 23.33 -68.70
CA ASP A 22 12.91 22.77 -69.29
C ASP A 22 12.68 21.27 -69.63
N ASP A 23 11.81 20.63 -68.79
CA ASP A 23 10.63 19.75 -69.05
C ASP A 23 10.62 18.58 -70.10
N PRO A 24 9.65 17.63 -70.09
CA PRO A 24 8.65 17.28 -69.05
C PRO A 24 8.52 15.77 -68.67
N GLY A 25 7.95 15.55 -67.48
CA GLY A 25 7.12 14.43 -66.98
C GLY A 25 7.14 12.99 -67.54
N PHE A 26 7.17 12.01 -66.60
CA PHE A 26 6.49 10.71 -66.74
C PHE A 26 5.94 10.22 -65.38
N HIS A 27 4.75 9.60 -65.37
CA HIS A 27 4.13 8.98 -64.19
C HIS A 27 4.29 7.45 -64.21
N GLU A 28 4.64 6.82 -63.08
CA GLU A 28 3.80 5.85 -62.35
C GLU A 28 4.47 5.31 -61.06
N PRO A 29 3.71 4.78 -60.07
CA PRO A 29 4.25 4.42 -58.75
C PRO A 29 4.52 2.91 -58.54
N PHE A 30 5.66 2.55 -57.93
CA PHE A 30 5.99 1.15 -57.61
C PHE A 30 5.85 0.79 -56.12
N ILE A 31 4.82 -0.03 -55.84
CA ILE A 31 4.71 -1.06 -54.78
C ILE A 31 5.00 -0.64 -53.32
N LEU A 32 3.92 -0.43 -52.56
CA LEU A 32 3.90 -0.47 -51.08
C LEU A 32 3.44 -1.82 -50.49
N SER A 33 3.06 -2.78 -51.34
CA SER A 33 2.29 -3.98 -50.98
C SER A 33 3.01 -4.95 -50.02
N ASP A 34 4.30 -5.23 -50.26
CA ASP A 34 4.99 -6.36 -49.61
C ASP A 34 5.26 -6.17 -48.10
N ARG A 35 5.23 -4.93 -47.59
CA ARG A 35 5.32 -4.68 -46.14
C ARG A 35 4.05 -5.07 -45.38
N ILE A 36 2.88 -4.83 -45.97
CA ILE A 36 1.58 -5.09 -45.33
C ILE A 36 1.36 -6.60 -45.18
N LEU A 37 1.68 -7.37 -46.23
CA LEU A 37 1.57 -8.84 -46.24
C LEU A 37 2.50 -9.53 -45.23
N ARG A 38 3.64 -8.93 -44.88
CA ARG A 38 4.51 -9.48 -43.83
C ARG A 38 3.98 -9.19 -42.42
N MET A 39 3.32 -8.05 -42.18
CA MET A 39 2.85 -7.69 -40.84
C MET A 39 1.69 -8.56 -40.33
N SER A 40 0.75 -8.96 -41.19
CA SER A 40 -0.39 -9.82 -40.83
C SER A 40 0.03 -11.23 -40.42
N VAL A 41 1.03 -11.82 -41.08
CA VAL A 41 1.56 -13.15 -40.73
C VAL A 41 2.17 -13.16 -39.31
N PHE A 42 2.74 -12.03 -38.86
CA PHE A 42 3.29 -11.92 -37.50
C PHE A 42 2.24 -11.63 -36.41
N SER A 43 1.11 -10.98 -36.70
CA SER A 43 0.04 -10.77 -35.69
C SER A 43 -0.72 -12.06 -35.37
N ASP A 44 -0.99 -12.89 -36.38
CA ASP A 44 -1.72 -14.15 -36.20
C ASP A 44 -0.93 -15.13 -35.31
N GLY A 45 0.40 -15.16 -35.43
CA GLY A 45 1.27 -16.02 -34.64
C GLY A 45 1.32 -15.70 -33.13
N GLU A 46 1.01 -14.46 -32.73
CA GLU A 46 0.81 -14.10 -31.32
C GLU A 46 -0.63 -14.37 -30.87
N THR A 47 -1.62 -13.96 -31.68
CA THR A 47 -3.03 -14.21 -31.41
C THR A 47 -3.32 -15.69 -31.19
N LEU A 48 -2.77 -16.57 -32.03
CA LEU A 48 -2.99 -18.01 -31.95
C LEU A 48 -2.35 -18.64 -30.70
N ARG A 49 -1.21 -18.11 -30.23
CA ARG A 49 -0.59 -18.51 -28.95
C ARG A 49 -1.43 -18.07 -27.76
N PHE A 50 -1.95 -16.84 -27.77
CA PHE A 50 -2.87 -16.37 -26.73
C PHE A 50 -4.15 -17.23 -26.69
N LEU A 51 -4.79 -17.48 -27.84
CA LEU A 51 -6.00 -18.30 -27.93
C LEU A 51 -5.76 -19.76 -27.47
N LYS A 52 -4.58 -20.33 -27.73
CA LYS A 52 -4.19 -21.65 -27.21
C LYS A 52 -4.09 -21.66 -25.68
N SER A 53 -3.47 -20.62 -25.09
CA SER A 53 -3.40 -20.45 -23.64
C SER A 53 -4.79 -20.25 -23.00
N MET A 54 -5.63 -19.40 -23.61
CA MET A 54 -7.02 -19.18 -23.22
C MET A 54 -7.82 -20.49 -23.23
N LYS A 55 -7.70 -21.30 -24.29
CA LYS A 55 -8.35 -22.62 -24.37
C LYS A 55 -7.89 -23.55 -23.24
N ASN A 56 -6.58 -23.65 -23.01
CA ASN A 56 -6.04 -24.52 -21.95
C ASN A 56 -6.55 -24.10 -20.56
N SER A 57 -6.54 -22.81 -20.27
CA SER A 57 -7.06 -22.26 -19.01
C SER A 57 -8.55 -22.55 -18.84
N ILE A 58 -9.36 -22.28 -19.87
CA ILE A 58 -10.81 -22.57 -19.85
C ILE A 58 -11.07 -24.07 -19.68
N ASP A 59 -10.46 -24.95 -20.47
CA ASP A 59 -10.66 -26.39 -20.38
C ASP A 59 -10.19 -26.98 -19.04
N SER A 60 -9.16 -26.40 -18.40
CA SER A 60 -8.72 -26.78 -17.05
C SER A 60 -9.69 -26.40 -15.93
N ARG A 61 -10.64 -25.48 -16.21
CA ARG A 61 -11.56 -24.86 -15.23
C ARG A 61 -10.87 -24.22 -14.01
N ASN A 62 -9.57 -23.92 -14.09
CA ASN A 62 -8.82 -23.23 -13.05
C ASN A 62 -9.19 -21.74 -13.04
N GLU A 63 -9.92 -21.31 -12.00
CA GLU A 63 -10.43 -19.93 -11.89
C GLU A 63 -9.32 -18.87 -11.95
N THR A 64 -8.17 -19.13 -11.32
CA THR A 64 -7.01 -18.22 -11.35
C THR A 64 -6.45 -18.09 -12.76
N ALA A 65 -6.17 -19.22 -13.43
CA ALA A 65 -5.64 -19.22 -14.80
C ALA A 65 -6.62 -18.64 -15.82
N ILE A 66 -7.93 -18.74 -15.58
CA ILE A 66 -8.97 -18.08 -16.38
C ILE A 66 -8.99 -16.56 -16.07
N SER A 67 -8.87 -16.18 -14.79
CA SER A 67 -8.85 -14.79 -14.34
C SER A 67 -7.65 -14.00 -14.89
N GLU A 68 -6.48 -14.64 -14.97
CA GLU A 68 -5.25 -14.03 -15.49
C GLU A 68 -5.34 -13.60 -16.97
N LEU A 69 -6.24 -14.20 -17.76
CA LEU A 69 -6.50 -13.84 -19.17
C LEU A 69 -7.13 -12.46 -19.37
N PHE A 70 -7.72 -11.88 -18.33
CA PHE A 70 -8.53 -10.66 -18.41
C PHE A 70 -7.90 -9.53 -17.57
N SER A 71 -7.81 -8.31 -18.11
CA SER A 71 -7.42 -7.14 -17.32
C SER A 71 -8.46 -6.85 -16.23
N PRO A 72 -8.11 -6.17 -15.12
CA PRO A 72 -9.07 -5.80 -14.07
C PRO A 72 -10.34 -5.13 -14.63
N ASP A 73 -10.15 -4.20 -15.57
CA ASP A 73 -11.20 -3.38 -16.19
C ASP A 73 -11.87 -4.05 -17.40
N PHE A 74 -11.71 -5.37 -17.58
CA PHE A 74 -12.21 -6.05 -18.77
C PHE A 74 -13.75 -6.04 -18.86
N GLU A 75 -14.26 -5.57 -20.00
CA GLU A 75 -15.68 -5.61 -20.37
C GLU A 75 -15.91 -6.37 -21.68
N PHE A 76 -16.93 -7.24 -21.68
CA PHE A 76 -17.41 -8.00 -22.82
C PHE A 76 -18.86 -7.65 -23.17
N ASN A 77 -19.09 -7.12 -24.37
CA ASN A 77 -20.41 -6.69 -24.82
C ASN A 77 -21.16 -7.81 -25.58
N LEU A 78 -22.06 -8.50 -24.86
CA LEU A 78 -23.08 -9.41 -25.40
C LEU A 78 -24.31 -8.62 -25.91
N CYS A 79 -24.11 -7.68 -26.83
CA CYS A 79 -25.14 -6.90 -27.56
C CYS A 79 -26.07 -5.99 -26.72
N LYS A 80 -26.75 -6.52 -25.69
CA LYS A 80 -27.64 -5.81 -24.75
C LYS A 80 -27.21 -5.96 -23.28
N ARG A 81 -26.11 -6.68 -23.04
CA ARG A 81 -25.54 -6.95 -21.71
C ARG A 81 -24.02 -6.79 -21.78
N ILE A 82 -23.48 -5.92 -20.94
CA ILE A 82 -22.04 -5.91 -20.65
C ILE A 82 -21.79 -6.94 -19.54
N ILE A 83 -20.71 -7.69 -19.69
CA ILE A 83 -20.20 -8.68 -18.72
C ILE A 83 -18.77 -8.29 -18.39
N ASN A 84 -18.48 -8.06 -17.11
CA ASN A 84 -17.15 -7.69 -16.64
C ASN A 84 -16.30 -8.92 -16.26
N LYS A 85 -15.02 -8.71 -15.91
CA LYS A 85 -14.05 -9.76 -15.53
C LYS A 85 -14.63 -10.86 -14.64
N GLN A 86 -15.10 -10.57 -13.42
CA GLN A 86 -15.51 -11.64 -12.49
C GLN A 86 -16.73 -12.42 -13.02
N MET A 87 -17.65 -11.78 -13.77
CA MET A 87 -18.78 -12.48 -14.38
C MET A 87 -18.33 -13.43 -15.50
N ILE A 88 -17.41 -13.03 -16.38
CA ILE A 88 -16.93 -13.93 -17.44
C ILE A 88 -16.10 -15.08 -16.85
N VAL A 89 -15.26 -14.81 -15.84
CA VAL A 89 -14.49 -15.83 -15.11
C VAL A 89 -15.42 -16.86 -14.45
N SER A 90 -16.46 -16.42 -13.73
CA SER A 90 -17.43 -17.35 -13.12
C SER A 90 -18.25 -18.12 -14.17
N LEU A 91 -18.55 -17.56 -15.34
CA LEU A 91 -19.26 -18.26 -16.41
C LEU A 91 -18.39 -19.34 -17.07
N LEU A 92 -17.11 -19.04 -17.30
CA LEU A 92 -16.15 -19.98 -17.87
C LEU A 92 -15.82 -21.13 -16.91
N THR A 93 -15.67 -20.82 -15.62
CA THR A 93 -15.38 -21.80 -14.55
C THR A 93 -16.57 -22.74 -14.30
N LYS A 94 -17.82 -22.25 -14.38
CA LYS A 94 -19.04 -23.02 -14.15
C LYS A 94 -19.59 -23.76 -15.40
N ALA A 95 -18.85 -23.78 -16.52
CA ALA A 95 -19.27 -24.52 -17.72
C ALA A 95 -19.05 -26.05 -17.56
N SER A 96 -20.03 -26.88 -17.96
CA SER A 96 -19.92 -28.36 -17.86
C SER A 96 -18.62 -28.90 -18.47
N SER A 97 -18.03 -29.91 -17.83
CA SER A 97 -16.83 -30.66 -18.28
C SER A 97 -16.93 -31.19 -19.70
N ASP A 98 -18.13 -31.57 -20.12
CA ASP A 98 -18.41 -32.31 -21.36
C ASP A 98 -18.37 -31.36 -22.57
N ASN A 99 -18.41 -30.06 -22.30
CA ASN A 99 -18.28 -28.97 -23.24
C ASN A 99 -16.81 -28.50 -23.30
N LYS A 100 -16.08 -28.99 -24.30
CA LYS A 100 -14.73 -28.50 -24.62
C LYS A 100 -14.83 -27.13 -25.31
N PHE A 101 -14.00 -26.18 -24.89
CA PHE A 101 -13.94 -24.87 -25.53
C PHE A 101 -13.22 -24.97 -26.88
N PHE A 102 -13.76 -24.35 -27.92
CA PHE A 102 -13.09 -24.24 -29.22
C PHE A 102 -12.99 -22.79 -29.68
N TYR A 103 -11.98 -22.52 -30.51
CA TYR A 103 -11.80 -21.23 -31.18
C TYR A 103 -11.37 -21.44 -32.64
N LYS A 104 -11.71 -20.47 -33.49
CA LYS A 104 -11.16 -20.31 -34.85
C LYS A 104 -10.89 -18.83 -35.10
N LEU A 105 -9.63 -18.47 -35.20
CA LEU A 105 -9.20 -17.12 -35.61
C LEU A 105 -9.70 -16.84 -37.04
N LYS A 106 -10.17 -15.61 -37.29
CA LYS A 106 -10.52 -15.11 -38.63
C LYS A 106 -9.49 -14.11 -39.15
N SER A 107 -9.05 -13.19 -38.29
CA SER A 107 -8.06 -12.17 -38.58
C SER A 107 -7.54 -11.58 -37.27
N SER A 108 -6.31 -11.07 -37.30
CA SER A 108 -5.75 -10.20 -36.26
C SER A 108 -5.07 -8.98 -36.88
N GLU A 109 -5.04 -7.88 -36.14
CA GLU A 109 -4.50 -6.59 -36.57
C GLU A 109 -3.83 -5.89 -35.37
N TYR A 110 -2.72 -5.20 -35.64
CA TYR A 110 -2.05 -4.36 -34.64
C TYR A 110 -2.73 -3.00 -34.55
N ALA A 111 -3.15 -2.60 -33.35
CA ALA A 111 -3.57 -1.24 -33.06
C ALA A 111 -2.35 -0.40 -32.62
N GLU A 112 -2.31 0.87 -33.05
CA GLU A 112 -1.19 1.80 -32.81
C GLU A 112 -0.84 1.98 -31.32
N ASN A 113 -1.81 1.77 -30.44
CA ASN A 113 -1.67 1.86 -28.97
C ASN A 113 -1.04 0.61 -28.31
N GLY A 114 -0.34 -0.23 -29.07
CA GLY A 114 0.32 -1.45 -28.55
C GLY A 114 -0.65 -2.58 -28.17
N ARG A 115 -1.91 -2.50 -28.61
CA ARG A 115 -2.88 -3.59 -28.50
C ARG A 115 -2.95 -4.38 -29.80
N MET A 116 -3.51 -5.58 -29.70
CA MET A 116 -3.80 -6.45 -30.83
C MET A 116 -5.31 -6.69 -30.85
N ASN A 117 -5.98 -6.28 -31.92
CA ASN A 117 -7.40 -6.52 -32.12
C ASN A 117 -7.56 -7.79 -32.97
N PHE A 118 -8.48 -8.68 -32.62
CA PHE A 118 -8.69 -9.90 -33.41
C PHE A 118 -10.14 -10.35 -33.45
N HIS A 119 -10.55 -10.87 -34.61
CA HIS A 119 -11.85 -11.49 -34.82
C HIS A 119 -11.73 -13.00 -34.71
N VAL A 120 -12.54 -13.60 -33.83
CA VAL A 120 -12.48 -15.03 -33.51
C VAL A 120 -13.89 -15.60 -33.42
N ILE A 121 -14.08 -16.83 -33.91
CA ILE A 121 -15.24 -17.64 -33.59
C ILE A 121 -14.89 -18.43 -32.33
N ILE A 122 -15.65 -18.28 -31.24
CA ILE A 122 -15.48 -19.03 -29.99
C ILE A 122 -16.77 -19.75 -29.59
N GLY A 123 -16.67 -20.86 -28.85
CA GLY A 123 -17.86 -21.49 -28.28
C GLY A 123 -17.63 -22.87 -27.68
N TRP A 124 -18.75 -23.55 -27.43
CA TRP A 124 -18.82 -24.90 -26.90
C TRP A 124 -19.74 -25.76 -27.77
N ASN A 125 -19.24 -26.94 -28.13
CA ASN A 125 -19.84 -28.10 -28.83
C ASN A 125 -20.75 -27.87 -30.08
N SER A 126 -21.62 -26.87 -30.14
CA SER A 126 -22.47 -26.59 -31.31
C SER A 126 -22.96 -25.14 -31.47
N SER A 127 -22.67 -24.23 -30.53
CA SER A 127 -23.08 -22.81 -30.61
C SER A 127 -21.89 -21.85 -30.73
N PRO A 128 -21.28 -21.72 -31.92
CA PRO A 128 -20.22 -20.73 -32.18
C PRO A 128 -20.76 -19.29 -32.15
N VAL A 129 -20.03 -18.41 -31.47
CA VAL A 129 -20.24 -16.96 -31.42
C VAL A 129 -19.08 -16.28 -32.12
N GLU A 130 -19.38 -15.40 -33.09
CA GLU A 130 -18.38 -14.53 -33.72
C GLU A 130 -18.16 -13.31 -32.82
N ALA A 131 -16.95 -13.16 -32.31
CA ALA A 131 -16.55 -12.11 -31.38
C ALA A 131 -15.28 -11.39 -31.84
N GLU A 132 -15.09 -10.20 -31.32
CA GLU A 132 -13.93 -9.34 -31.53
C GLU A 132 -13.36 -8.99 -30.16
N PHE A 133 -12.04 -9.07 -30.01
CA PHE A 133 -11.34 -8.83 -28.75
C PHE A 133 -10.17 -7.86 -28.94
N SER A 134 -9.84 -7.10 -27.91
CA SER A 134 -8.65 -6.24 -27.84
C SER A 134 -7.71 -6.74 -26.74
N LEU A 135 -6.49 -7.14 -27.11
CA LEU A 135 -5.48 -7.75 -26.26
C LEU A 135 -4.35 -6.74 -25.95
N ALA A 136 -4.08 -6.49 -24.67
CA ALA A 136 -2.89 -5.74 -24.25
C ALA A 136 -1.66 -6.65 -24.34
N ARG A 137 -0.90 -6.52 -25.45
CA ARG A 137 0.23 -7.39 -25.82
C ARG A 137 1.20 -7.64 -24.65
N TYR A 138 1.71 -6.55 -24.03
CA TYR A 138 2.66 -6.60 -22.92
C TYR A 138 2.13 -7.26 -21.64
N LYS A 139 0.82 -7.26 -21.41
CA LYS A 139 0.18 -7.90 -20.24
C LYS A 139 -0.38 -9.29 -20.56
N ARG A 140 -0.38 -9.70 -21.83
CA ARG A 140 -1.07 -10.90 -22.36
C ARG A 140 -2.53 -11.01 -21.87
N GLN A 141 -3.20 -9.86 -21.71
CA GLN A 141 -4.53 -9.74 -21.11
C GLN A 141 -5.54 -9.10 -22.05
N LEU A 142 -6.72 -9.70 -22.15
CA LEU A 142 -7.88 -9.11 -22.82
C LEU A 142 -8.32 -7.85 -22.06
N VAL A 143 -8.43 -6.73 -22.78
CA VAL A 143 -8.88 -5.43 -22.25
C VAL A 143 -10.36 -5.22 -22.53
N SER A 144 -10.85 -5.71 -23.66
CA SER A 144 -12.29 -5.69 -23.98
C SER A 144 -12.64 -6.73 -25.03
N GLY A 145 -13.93 -6.96 -25.23
CA GLY A 145 -14.44 -7.60 -26.43
C GLY A 145 -15.92 -7.34 -26.68
N ARG A 146 -16.40 -7.74 -27.85
CA ARG A 146 -17.81 -7.62 -28.27
C ARG A 146 -18.22 -8.78 -29.16
N VAL A 147 -19.50 -9.13 -29.16
CA VAL A 147 -20.08 -10.04 -30.16
C VAL A 147 -20.26 -9.27 -31.47
N SER A 148 -19.60 -9.72 -32.55
CA SER A 148 -19.55 -9.01 -33.83
C SER A 148 -20.88 -9.07 -34.58
N LYS A 149 -21.72 -10.10 -34.33
CA LYS A 149 -23.01 -10.31 -35.02
C LYS A 149 -24.11 -10.76 -34.07
N CYS A 150 -24.96 -9.82 -33.68
CA CYS A 150 -26.04 -10.00 -32.72
C CYS A 150 -27.28 -10.71 -33.31
N LYS A 151 -27.16 -11.99 -33.69
CA LYS A 151 -28.33 -12.80 -34.08
C LYS A 151 -29.23 -13.04 -32.86
N MET A 152 -30.38 -12.37 -32.86
CA MET A 152 -31.25 -12.19 -31.68
C MET A 152 -31.76 -13.49 -31.02
N ASN A 153 -31.73 -14.62 -31.74
CA ASN A 153 -32.31 -15.89 -31.29
C ASN A 153 -31.27 -16.86 -30.68
N GLN A 154 -29.95 -16.65 -30.85
CA GLN A 154 -28.95 -17.67 -30.49
C GLN A 154 -28.63 -17.81 -28.99
N PHE A 155 -29.13 -16.91 -28.13
CA PHE A 155 -28.89 -16.94 -26.68
C PHE A 155 -30.16 -17.23 -25.84
N VAL A 156 -31.25 -17.65 -26.48
CA VAL A 156 -32.60 -17.70 -25.86
C VAL A 156 -32.88 -19.02 -25.11
N SER A 157 -31.97 -20.00 -25.15
CA SER A 157 -32.11 -21.28 -24.43
C SER A 157 -31.88 -21.18 -22.91
N GLN A 158 -31.30 -20.08 -22.41
CA GLN A 158 -31.43 -19.76 -20.98
C GLN A 158 -32.88 -19.38 -20.68
N LYS A 159 -33.62 -20.35 -20.13
CA LYS A 159 -35.01 -20.25 -19.66
C LYS A 159 -35.25 -18.87 -19.04
N LYS A 160 -36.10 -18.05 -19.69
CA LYS A 160 -36.40 -16.67 -19.24
C LYS A 160 -36.68 -16.69 -17.73
N PRO A 161 -36.09 -15.77 -16.93
CA PRO A 161 -36.48 -15.60 -15.54
C PRO A 161 -38.00 -15.47 -15.44
N THR A 162 -38.63 -16.24 -14.55
CA THR A 162 -40.09 -16.32 -14.43
C THR A 162 -40.74 -14.98 -14.06
N ASP A 163 -39.98 -14.04 -13.51
CA ASP A 163 -40.33 -12.63 -13.46
C ASP A 163 -39.23 -11.76 -14.08
N TRP A 164 -39.41 -11.39 -15.35
CA TRP A 164 -38.51 -10.51 -16.09
C TRP A 164 -38.60 -9.05 -15.61
N ASN A 165 -39.76 -8.62 -15.10
CA ASN A 165 -39.97 -7.25 -14.62
C ASN A 165 -39.21 -7.03 -13.30
N ALA A 166 -39.27 -7.99 -12.38
CA ALA A 166 -38.42 -8.06 -11.20
C ALA A 166 -36.93 -7.95 -11.57
N TYR A 167 -36.46 -8.72 -12.56
CA TYR A 167 -35.05 -8.69 -12.98
C TYR A 167 -34.64 -7.36 -13.60
N SER A 168 -35.52 -6.74 -14.40
CA SER A 168 -35.32 -5.39 -14.96
C SER A 168 -35.21 -4.34 -13.85
N ASN A 169 -36.14 -4.36 -12.90
CA ASN A 169 -36.19 -3.43 -11.77
C ASN A 169 -34.96 -3.57 -10.86
N ALA A 170 -34.53 -4.79 -10.55
CA ALA A 170 -33.31 -5.04 -9.80
C ALA A 170 -32.05 -4.52 -10.53
N ARG A 171 -31.96 -4.72 -11.85
CA ARG A 171 -30.85 -4.19 -12.66
C ARG A 171 -30.82 -2.65 -12.65
N VAL A 172 -31.97 -1.99 -12.76
CA VAL A 172 -32.08 -0.52 -12.66
C VAL A 172 -31.70 -0.04 -11.26
N PHE A 173 -32.17 -0.71 -10.21
CA PHE A 173 -31.81 -0.39 -8.82
C PHE A 173 -30.30 -0.43 -8.60
N PHE A 174 -29.60 -1.48 -9.03
CA PHE A 174 -28.14 -1.55 -8.80
C PHE A 174 -27.34 -0.52 -9.59
N VAL A 175 -27.79 -0.10 -10.79
CA VAL A 175 -27.16 1.00 -11.52
C VAL A 175 -27.38 2.33 -10.76
N LYS A 176 -28.59 2.59 -10.26
CA LYS A 176 -28.89 3.73 -9.37
C LYS A 176 -28.00 3.70 -8.11
N ALA A 177 -27.85 2.52 -7.49
CA ALA A 177 -27.05 2.33 -6.28
C ALA A 177 -25.55 2.57 -6.51
N LEU A 178 -24.98 1.99 -7.57
CA LEU A 178 -23.56 2.17 -7.91
C LEU A 178 -23.24 3.64 -8.20
N ASN A 179 -24.13 4.34 -8.93
CA ASN A 179 -23.97 5.77 -9.23
C ASN A 179 -24.10 6.66 -7.98
N ALA A 180 -25.00 6.32 -7.05
CA ALA A 180 -25.11 7.00 -5.77
C ALA A 180 -23.84 6.80 -4.91
N ILE A 181 -23.37 5.56 -4.76
CA ILE A 181 -22.16 5.21 -3.99
C ILE A 181 -20.92 5.92 -4.58
N LYS A 182 -20.70 5.83 -5.90
CA LYS A 182 -19.60 6.53 -6.58
C LYS A 182 -19.63 8.05 -6.43
N SER A 183 -20.80 8.65 -6.20
CA SER A 183 -20.93 10.09 -5.96
C SER A 183 -20.62 10.52 -4.52
N GLN A 184 -20.43 9.57 -3.59
CA GLN A 184 -20.25 9.76 -2.13
C GLN A 184 -21.34 10.62 -1.43
N ASN A 185 -22.38 11.05 -2.15
CA ASN A 185 -23.43 11.91 -1.64
C ASN A 185 -24.38 11.10 -0.74
N VAL A 186 -24.40 11.48 0.55
CA VAL A 186 -25.15 10.80 1.62
C VAL A 186 -26.66 10.74 1.32
N GLU A 187 -27.23 11.79 0.72
CA GLU A 187 -28.67 11.87 0.41
C GLU A 187 -29.04 10.88 -0.70
N ARG A 188 -28.24 10.81 -1.77
CA ARG A 188 -28.40 9.87 -2.89
C ARG A 188 -28.25 8.42 -2.44
N ILE A 189 -27.33 8.16 -1.50
CA ILE A 189 -27.13 6.83 -0.91
C ILE A 189 -28.28 6.50 0.05
N SER A 190 -28.74 7.46 0.86
CA SER A 190 -29.91 7.33 1.75
C SER A 190 -31.20 7.03 0.99
N ALA A 191 -31.39 7.63 -0.19
CA ALA A 191 -32.51 7.40 -1.12
C ALA A 191 -32.48 6.02 -1.83
N LEU A 192 -31.57 5.12 -1.45
CA LEU A 192 -31.58 3.69 -1.82
C LEU A 192 -32.28 2.81 -0.78
N PHE A 193 -32.59 3.33 0.42
CA PHE A 193 -33.07 2.56 1.57
C PHE A 193 -34.38 3.13 2.12
N ASP A 194 -35.33 2.26 2.45
CA ASP A 194 -36.53 2.61 3.21
C ASP A 194 -36.16 3.10 4.62
N GLU A 195 -36.93 4.02 5.22
CA GLU A 195 -36.63 4.51 6.58
C GLU A 195 -36.63 3.41 7.65
N LYS A 196 -37.41 2.34 7.44
CA LYS A 196 -37.45 1.17 8.32
C LYS A 196 -36.35 0.15 8.00
N PHE A 197 -35.47 0.42 7.05
CA PHE A 197 -34.46 -0.55 6.59
C PHE A 197 -33.58 -1.10 7.71
N ARG A 198 -33.40 -2.43 7.67
CA ARG A 198 -32.50 -3.20 8.53
C ARG A 198 -31.70 -4.19 7.69
N LEU A 199 -30.40 -4.27 7.95
CA LEU A 199 -29.49 -5.26 7.36
C LEU A 199 -29.02 -6.23 8.46
N ARG A 200 -29.51 -7.46 8.45
CA ARG A 200 -29.12 -8.49 9.41
C ARG A 200 -27.77 -9.11 9.01
N GLY A 201 -26.71 -8.75 9.73
CA GLY A 201 -25.42 -9.45 9.67
C GLY A 201 -25.47 -10.78 10.44
N CYS A 202 -24.29 -11.36 10.68
CA CYS A 202 -24.17 -12.63 11.41
C CYS A 202 -24.46 -12.46 12.91
N GLU A 203 -23.80 -11.50 13.56
CA GLU A 203 -23.90 -11.27 15.01
C GLU A 203 -24.87 -10.13 15.37
N GLN A 204 -24.97 -9.09 14.51
CA GLN A 204 -25.74 -7.88 14.77
C GLN A 204 -26.54 -7.40 13.56
N ALA A 205 -27.56 -6.57 13.80
CA ALA A 205 -28.39 -5.95 12.78
C ALA A 205 -28.10 -4.45 12.65
N TYR A 206 -27.85 -3.99 11.42
CA TYR A 206 -27.49 -2.62 11.11
C TYR A 206 -28.71 -1.80 10.67
N LEU A 207 -28.78 -0.55 11.15
CA LEU A 207 -29.80 0.43 10.80
C LEU A 207 -29.45 1.15 9.48
N LYS A 208 -30.45 1.75 8.81
CA LYS A 208 -30.25 2.60 7.61
C LYS A 208 -29.05 3.54 7.74
N ILE A 209 -28.97 4.34 8.80
CA ILE A 209 -27.90 5.35 9.00
C ILE A 209 -26.49 4.73 9.08
N GLN A 210 -26.34 3.53 9.67
CA GLN A 210 -25.05 2.84 9.76
C GLN A 210 -24.59 2.31 8.39
N VAL A 211 -25.52 1.74 7.63
CA VAL A 211 -25.23 1.19 6.28
C VAL A 211 -24.96 2.32 5.29
N VAL A 212 -25.80 3.37 5.28
CA VAL A 212 -25.56 4.59 4.49
C VAL A 212 -24.20 5.19 4.82
N GLY A 213 -23.86 5.31 6.11
CA GLY A 213 -22.58 5.87 6.55
C GLY A 213 -21.35 5.08 6.08
N LYS A 214 -21.32 3.76 6.26
CA LYS A 214 -20.19 2.96 5.72
C LYS A 214 -20.14 2.97 4.18
N LEU A 215 -21.28 3.15 3.50
CA LEU A 215 -21.29 3.34 2.04
C LEU A 215 -20.75 4.71 1.59
N SER A 216 -21.03 5.80 2.31
CA SER A 216 -20.54 7.14 1.91
C SER A 216 -19.07 7.41 2.24
N HIS A 217 -18.38 6.52 2.99
CA HIS A 217 -16.91 6.57 3.16
C HIS A 217 -16.13 5.82 2.08
N LEU A 218 -16.77 5.02 1.25
CA LEU A 218 -16.09 4.19 0.26
C LEU A 218 -15.23 5.05 -0.66
N VAL A 219 -13.95 4.69 -0.80
CA VAL A 219 -13.07 5.29 -1.82
C VAL A 219 -13.72 5.07 -3.18
N PRO A 220 -13.86 6.10 -4.06
CA PRO A 220 -14.67 6.00 -5.28
C PRO A 220 -14.24 4.89 -6.26
N GLU A 221 -12.98 4.46 -6.16
CA GLU A 221 -12.36 3.40 -6.96
C GLU A 221 -12.44 2.00 -6.30
N THR A 222 -13.09 1.87 -5.14
CA THR A 222 -13.30 0.57 -4.49
C THR A 222 -14.04 -0.38 -5.46
N PRO A 223 -13.49 -1.56 -5.79
CA PRO A 223 -14.07 -2.43 -6.81
C PRO A 223 -15.34 -3.13 -6.32
N PHE A 224 -16.50 -2.56 -6.67
CA PHE A 224 -17.80 -3.17 -6.43
C PHE A 224 -18.17 -4.17 -7.52
N HIS A 225 -18.25 -5.44 -7.14
CA HIS A 225 -18.82 -6.49 -7.96
C HIS A 225 -20.03 -7.11 -7.28
N TRP A 226 -21.08 -7.39 -8.05
CA TRP A 226 -22.26 -8.12 -7.62
C TRP A 226 -22.85 -8.86 -8.81
N SER A 227 -23.43 -10.02 -8.52
CA SER A 227 -24.17 -10.85 -9.48
C SER A 227 -25.48 -11.30 -8.83
N ILE A 228 -26.58 -11.27 -9.58
CA ILE A 228 -27.88 -11.77 -9.12
C ILE A 228 -27.87 -13.29 -9.29
N VAL A 229 -27.86 -14.01 -8.17
CA VAL A 229 -27.88 -15.48 -8.09
C VAL A 229 -29.30 -15.99 -8.31
N SER A 230 -30.27 -15.35 -7.65
CA SER A 230 -31.70 -15.66 -7.80
C SER A 230 -32.54 -14.40 -7.61
N ILE A 231 -33.77 -14.44 -8.09
CA ILE A 231 -34.77 -13.39 -7.89
C ILE A 231 -36.16 -14.01 -7.81
N ARG A 232 -36.98 -13.56 -6.86
CA ARG A 232 -38.38 -13.96 -6.71
C ARG A 232 -39.23 -12.77 -6.25
N SER A 233 -40.47 -12.75 -6.68
CA SER A 233 -41.44 -11.73 -6.26
C SER A 233 -42.15 -12.25 -5.01
N LEU A 234 -42.09 -11.49 -3.91
CA LEU A 234 -42.74 -11.86 -2.65
C LEU A 234 -44.21 -11.38 -2.61
N SER A 235 -44.49 -10.31 -3.35
CA SER A 235 -45.81 -9.74 -3.56
C SER A 235 -45.81 -8.88 -4.83
N ASP A 236 -46.93 -8.24 -5.14
CA ASP A 236 -46.99 -7.22 -6.21
C ASP A 236 -46.06 -6.02 -5.94
N SER A 237 -45.72 -5.76 -4.67
CA SER A 237 -44.95 -4.62 -4.19
C SER A 237 -43.50 -4.94 -3.77
N GLU A 238 -43.19 -6.17 -3.38
CA GLU A 238 -41.86 -6.60 -2.90
C GLU A 238 -41.18 -7.57 -3.87
N THR A 239 -39.90 -7.33 -4.16
CA THR A 239 -39.03 -8.25 -4.92
C THR A 239 -37.82 -8.62 -4.08
N GLU A 240 -37.65 -9.92 -3.84
CA GLU A 240 -36.46 -10.46 -3.19
C GLU A 240 -35.45 -10.95 -4.24
N LEU A 241 -34.18 -10.74 -3.95
CA LEU A 241 -33.05 -11.15 -4.76
C LEU A 241 -31.93 -11.66 -3.85
N VAL A 242 -31.29 -12.75 -4.27
CA VAL A 242 -30.01 -13.16 -3.71
C VAL A 242 -28.91 -12.62 -4.61
N VAL A 243 -27.97 -11.88 -4.03
CA VAL A 243 -26.75 -11.42 -4.73
C VAL A 243 -25.50 -12.00 -4.10
N GLU A 244 -24.51 -12.29 -4.95
CA GLU A 244 -23.18 -12.79 -4.63
C GLU A 244 -22.14 -11.87 -5.29
N GLY A 245 -21.13 -11.42 -4.55
CA GLY A 245 -20.16 -10.45 -5.07
C GLY A 245 -18.98 -10.12 -4.15
N THR A 246 -18.23 -9.08 -4.52
CA THR A 246 -17.07 -8.57 -3.75
C THR A 246 -17.29 -7.12 -3.35
N ALA A 247 -17.18 -6.83 -2.05
CA ALA A 247 -17.41 -5.51 -1.47
C ALA A 247 -16.72 -5.36 -0.11
N PHE A 248 -16.30 -4.13 0.25
CA PHE A 248 -15.67 -3.81 1.54
C PHE A 248 -14.42 -4.66 1.89
N GLY A 249 -13.68 -5.15 0.89
CA GLY A 249 -12.54 -6.07 1.08
C GLY A 249 -12.91 -7.54 1.22
N TYR A 250 -14.18 -7.88 1.44
CA TYR A 250 -14.64 -9.27 1.46
C TYR A 250 -14.83 -9.80 0.03
N THR A 251 -14.28 -11.00 -0.19
CA THR A 251 -14.63 -11.85 -1.33
C THR A 251 -15.86 -12.70 -1.00
N PHE A 252 -16.72 -12.96 -1.99
CA PHE A 252 -17.88 -13.85 -1.88
C PHE A 252 -18.93 -13.48 -0.80
N LEU A 253 -19.26 -12.19 -0.68
CA LEU A 253 -20.41 -11.76 0.14
C LEU A 253 -21.72 -12.16 -0.53
N LYS A 254 -22.54 -12.91 0.21
CA LYS A 254 -23.84 -13.45 -0.24
C LYS A 254 -24.99 -12.87 0.58
N LEU A 255 -25.83 -12.04 -0.05
CA LEU A 255 -26.89 -11.27 0.58
C LEU A 255 -28.27 -11.61 0.01
N GLU A 256 -29.24 -11.82 0.89
CA GLU A 256 -30.67 -11.79 0.65
C GLU A 256 -31.12 -10.33 0.78
N LEU A 257 -31.72 -9.74 -0.26
CA LEU A 257 -32.14 -8.34 -0.29
C LEU A 257 -33.60 -8.25 -0.78
N VAL A 258 -34.39 -7.34 -0.19
CA VAL A 258 -35.77 -7.08 -0.61
C VAL A 258 -35.93 -5.62 -1.01
N ILE A 259 -36.37 -5.38 -2.25
CA ILE A 259 -36.59 -4.06 -2.85
C ILE A 259 -38.10 -3.80 -3.01
N SER A 260 -38.54 -2.59 -2.67
CA SER A 260 -39.86 -2.06 -3.03
C SER A 260 -39.93 -1.75 -4.52
N ARG A 261 -40.88 -2.36 -5.22
CA ARG A 261 -41.18 -2.06 -6.64
C ARG A 261 -41.68 -0.64 -6.86
N PHE A 262 -42.32 -0.03 -5.85
CA PHE A 262 -42.86 1.33 -5.95
C PHE A 262 -41.81 2.41 -5.69
N SER A 263 -41.06 2.33 -4.58
CA SER A 263 -40.06 3.35 -4.24
C SER A 263 -38.66 3.10 -4.84
N SER A 264 -38.42 1.91 -5.40
CA SER A 264 -37.08 1.47 -5.86
C SER A 264 -36.01 1.67 -4.78
N ALA A 265 -36.35 1.23 -3.56
CA ALA A 265 -35.52 1.28 -2.36
C ALA A 265 -35.53 -0.07 -1.63
N LEU A 266 -34.44 -0.39 -0.93
CA LEU A 266 -34.28 -1.58 -0.10
C LEU A 266 -35.12 -1.47 1.18
N ILE A 267 -35.99 -2.45 1.41
CA ILE A 267 -36.85 -2.58 2.58
C ILE A 267 -36.11 -3.33 3.70
N ARG A 268 -35.42 -4.42 3.36
CA ARG A 268 -34.64 -5.25 4.29
C ARG A 268 -33.52 -6.00 3.58
N GLY A 269 -32.49 -6.40 4.33
CA GLY A 269 -31.42 -7.26 3.83
C GLY A 269 -30.88 -8.19 4.92
N ARG A 270 -30.19 -9.26 4.50
CA ARG A 270 -29.60 -10.27 5.38
C ARG A 270 -28.38 -10.95 4.74
N ARG A 271 -27.32 -11.20 5.51
CA ARG A 271 -26.23 -12.10 5.10
C ARG A 271 -26.71 -13.56 5.21
N ILE A 272 -26.56 -14.32 4.13
CA ILE A 272 -27.04 -15.72 4.05
C ILE A 272 -26.01 -16.67 4.67
N GLU A 273 -24.74 -16.49 4.33
CA GLU A 273 -23.64 -17.36 4.72
C GLU A 273 -22.69 -16.64 5.69
N CYS A 274 -22.53 -17.23 6.87
CA CYS A 274 -21.65 -16.79 7.96
C CYS A 274 -20.72 -17.97 8.29
N ASP A 275 -19.42 -17.83 8.05
CA ASP A 275 -18.48 -18.93 8.32
C ASP A 275 -18.32 -19.12 9.83
N ARG A 276 -18.36 -20.38 10.30
CA ARG A 276 -18.10 -20.74 11.70
C ARG A 276 -16.70 -20.31 12.16
N ARG A 277 -15.75 -20.10 11.25
CA ARG A 277 -14.41 -19.58 11.57
C ARG A 277 -14.44 -18.13 12.10
N GLU A 278 -15.42 -17.32 11.69
CA GLU A 278 -15.57 -15.95 12.21
C GLU A 278 -15.97 -15.96 13.71
N LEU A 279 -16.72 -16.98 14.17
CA LEU A 279 -17.35 -17.00 15.51
C LEU A 279 -16.38 -17.27 16.68
N ASN A 280 -15.15 -17.73 16.43
CA ASN A 280 -14.21 -18.14 17.48
C ASN A 280 -13.31 -16.99 17.99
N GLY A 281 -13.88 -15.81 18.24
CA GLY A 281 -13.19 -14.71 18.95
C GLY A 281 -12.18 -13.88 18.14
N GLN A 282 -12.02 -14.14 16.84
CA GLN A 282 -11.31 -13.27 15.89
C GLN A 282 -12.24 -12.81 14.75
N SER A 283 -13.48 -12.45 15.08
CA SER A 283 -14.48 -12.09 14.07
C SER A 283 -14.13 -10.75 13.42
N GLN A 284 -13.96 -10.77 12.09
CA GLN A 284 -14.04 -9.55 11.29
C GLN A 284 -15.52 -9.27 11.07
N HIS A 285 -16.17 -8.65 12.06
CA HIS A 285 -17.56 -8.19 12.00
C HIS A 285 -17.92 -7.67 10.61
N PHE A 286 -19.12 -7.97 10.10
CA PHE A 286 -19.57 -7.64 8.73
C PHE A 286 -19.32 -6.19 8.25
N LEU A 287 -19.12 -5.23 9.18
CA LEU A 287 -18.46 -3.96 8.92
C LEU A 287 -17.17 -3.95 9.76
N GLY A 288 -16.03 -4.29 9.13
CA GLY A 288 -14.81 -4.74 9.82
C GLY A 288 -14.24 -3.78 10.89
N ASN A 289 -13.57 -4.35 11.89
CA ASN A 289 -12.98 -3.63 13.02
C ASN A 289 -11.78 -2.75 12.60
N GLN A 290 -12.09 -1.55 12.13
CA GLN A 290 -11.26 -0.37 12.34
C GLN A 290 -11.84 0.46 13.49
N GLU A 291 -11.25 0.35 14.68
CA GLU A 291 -11.54 1.24 15.81
C GLU A 291 -11.09 2.70 15.58
N ASN A 292 -10.55 3.02 14.39
CA ASN A 292 -10.12 4.36 13.97
C ASN A 292 -11.11 5.08 13.02
N GLU A 293 -12.11 4.42 12.41
CA GLU A 293 -13.01 5.04 11.41
C GLU A 293 -14.51 4.78 11.65
N ASN A 294 -14.99 5.01 12.87
CA ASN A 294 -16.41 4.90 13.22
C ASN A 294 -17.14 6.26 13.44
N ASN A 295 -16.47 7.33 13.89
CA ASN A 295 -17.12 8.60 14.30
C ASN A 295 -17.37 9.63 13.18
N ARG A 296 -17.68 9.21 11.94
CA ARG A 296 -17.77 10.16 10.79
C ARG A 296 -19.05 10.11 9.94
N PHE A 297 -20.04 9.27 10.29
CA PHE A 297 -21.42 9.38 9.74
C PHE A 297 -22.58 9.25 10.74
N ALA A 298 -22.30 9.25 12.06
CA ALA A 298 -23.34 9.45 13.08
C ALA A 298 -23.76 10.94 13.14
N ARG A 299 -24.18 11.53 12.01
CA ARG A 299 -24.47 12.98 11.90
C ARG A 299 -25.66 13.32 10.99
N PHE A 300 -26.72 12.53 11.10
CA PHE A 300 -28.07 13.07 11.13
C PHE A 300 -28.65 12.77 12.51
N ASN A 301 -28.77 13.83 13.32
CA ASN A 301 -29.34 13.86 14.68
C ASN A 301 -28.67 12.97 15.76
N LEU A 302 -27.35 12.83 15.70
CA LEU A 302 -26.52 12.66 16.90
C LEU A 302 -25.48 13.78 16.94
N VAL A 303 -25.35 14.42 18.09
CA VAL A 303 -24.25 15.35 18.38
C VAL A 303 -23.07 14.52 18.86
N ASN A 304 -21.87 14.80 18.35
CA ASN A 304 -20.64 14.17 18.86
C ASN A 304 -20.36 14.77 20.25
N GLU A 305 -20.41 13.96 21.30
CA GLU A 305 -20.34 14.42 22.70
C GLU A 305 -19.07 15.26 22.97
N ASP A 306 -17.92 14.84 22.40
CA ASP A 306 -16.66 15.57 22.50
C ASP A 306 -16.73 16.95 21.84
N GLU A 307 -17.43 17.07 20.71
CA GLU A 307 -17.66 18.36 20.04
C GLU A 307 -18.63 19.23 20.83
N GLU A 308 -19.68 18.66 21.42
CA GLU A 308 -20.62 19.41 22.26
C GLU A 308 -19.94 19.95 23.52
N LYS A 309 -19.16 19.11 24.21
CA LYS A 309 -18.32 19.49 25.35
C LYS A 309 -17.32 20.57 24.96
N THR A 310 -16.58 20.37 23.87
CA THR A 310 -15.62 21.37 23.35
C THR A 310 -16.31 22.68 22.98
N GLN A 311 -17.49 22.65 22.36
CA GLN A 311 -18.20 23.85 21.93
C GLN A 311 -18.85 24.59 23.10
N LYS A 312 -19.30 23.88 24.16
CA LYS A 312 -19.66 24.45 25.47
C LYS A 312 -18.45 25.11 26.14
N PHE A 313 -17.30 24.43 26.16
CA PHE A 313 -16.04 24.98 26.68
C PHE A 313 -15.65 26.27 25.95
N LEU A 314 -15.60 26.26 24.61
CA LEU A 314 -15.28 27.42 23.78
C LEU A 314 -16.28 28.57 23.98
N GLY A 315 -17.57 28.27 24.16
CA GLY A 315 -18.61 29.25 24.48
C GLY A 315 -18.43 29.93 25.84
N ARG A 316 -17.87 29.23 26.84
CA ARG A 316 -17.42 29.87 28.10
C ARG A 316 -16.11 30.63 27.90
N MET A 317 -15.15 30.07 27.16
CA MET A 317 -13.84 30.69 26.91
C MET A 317 -14.00 32.09 26.30
N ALA A 318 -14.90 32.26 25.34
CA ALA A 318 -15.26 33.58 24.80
C ALA A 318 -15.75 34.53 25.91
N LYS A 319 -16.79 34.13 26.65
CA LYS A 319 -17.38 34.93 27.74
C LYS A 319 -16.39 35.29 28.85
N SER A 320 -15.47 34.38 29.20
CA SER A 320 -14.41 34.63 30.17
C SER A 320 -13.44 35.70 29.67
N ILE A 321 -13.01 35.63 28.41
CA ILE A 321 -12.12 36.66 27.81
C ILE A 321 -12.85 38.00 27.68
N GLU A 322 -14.13 37.98 27.28
CA GLU A 322 -15.00 39.17 27.22
C GLU A 322 -15.20 39.82 28.60
N SER A 323 -15.28 39.04 29.68
CA SER A 323 -15.41 39.56 31.06
C SER A 323 -14.19 40.36 31.53
N ARG A 324 -13.01 40.12 30.93
CA ARG A 324 -11.71 40.70 31.28
C ARG A 324 -11.26 40.50 32.74
N ASP A 325 -11.94 39.64 33.51
CA ASP A 325 -11.45 39.23 34.84
C ASP A 325 -10.30 38.22 34.69
N SER A 326 -9.12 38.61 35.17
CA SER A 326 -7.92 37.77 35.22
C SER A 326 -8.16 36.44 35.96
N LYS A 327 -8.99 36.43 37.02
CA LYS A 327 -9.27 35.21 37.79
C LYS A 327 -10.15 34.24 37.01
N THR A 328 -11.23 34.73 36.41
CA THR A 328 -12.14 33.96 35.53
C THR A 328 -11.43 33.43 34.28
N ILE A 329 -10.55 34.21 33.66
CA ILE A 329 -9.74 33.74 32.52
C ILE A 329 -8.73 32.69 32.98
N SER A 330 -8.01 32.94 34.08
CA SER A 330 -7.02 31.98 34.63
C SER A 330 -7.64 30.64 35.04
N GLY A 331 -8.90 30.63 35.46
CA GLY A 331 -9.66 29.43 35.81
C GLY A 331 -9.87 28.42 34.68
N LEU A 332 -9.69 28.81 33.41
CA LEU A 332 -9.82 27.94 32.23
C LEU A 332 -8.60 27.05 31.96
N PHE A 333 -7.50 27.24 32.70
CA PHE A 333 -6.19 26.65 32.40
C PHE A 333 -5.66 25.89 33.62
N GLU A 334 -5.09 24.71 33.42
CA GLU A 334 -4.37 24.01 34.49
C GLU A 334 -3.09 24.72 34.91
N GLU A 335 -2.64 24.51 36.14
CA GLU A 335 -1.42 25.18 36.65
C GLU A 335 -0.15 24.79 35.87
N THR A 336 -0.18 23.66 35.16
CA THR A 336 0.86 23.19 34.24
C THR A 336 0.75 23.76 32.82
N PHE A 337 -0.27 24.59 32.52
CA PHE A 337 -0.61 24.98 31.15
C PHE A 337 0.52 25.74 30.42
N VAL A 338 0.77 25.29 29.18
CA VAL A 338 1.69 25.94 28.24
C VAL A 338 1.04 26.07 26.85
N PHE A 339 1.11 27.28 26.29
CA PHE A 339 0.75 27.56 24.90
C PHE A 339 2.00 27.74 24.02
N PHE A 340 2.15 26.94 22.97
CA PHE A 340 3.25 26.99 22.02
C PHE A 340 2.89 27.91 20.84
N GLY A 341 3.16 29.21 20.99
CA GLY A 341 2.98 30.22 19.94
C GLY A 341 4.26 30.48 19.13
N CYS A 342 4.17 31.26 18.05
CA CYS A 342 5.30 31.48 17.13
C CYS A 342 6.50 32.21 17.75
N ARG A 343 6.33 32.83 18.92
CA ARG A 343 7.38 33.49 19.71
C ARG A 343 7.99 32.59 20.80
N GLY A 344 7.60 31.31 20.85
CA GLY A 344 8.00 30.34 21.87
C GLY A 344 6.88 30.01 22.87
N PRO A 345 7.17 29.16 23.87
CA PRO A 345 6.20 28.71 24.86
C PRO A 345 5.81 29.82 25.84
N LEU A 346 4.50 29.99 26.06
CA LEU A 346 3.90 30.87 27.06
C LEU A 346 3.28 30.01 28.17
N LYS A 347 3.81 30.12 29.40
CA LYS A 347 3.15 29.55 30.59
C LYS A 347 1.84 30.31 30.90
N LYS A 348 0.90 29.64 31.57
CA LYS A 348 -0.38 30.17 32.09
C LYS A 348 -0.40 31.68 32.34
N ASP A 349 0.36 32.21 33.30
CA ASP A 349 0.33 33.63 33.67
C ASP A 349 0.61 34.58 32.50
N LYS A 350 1.60 34.24 31.65
CA LYS A 350 1.96 35.04 30.48
C LYS A 350 0.92 34.91 29.36
N PHE A 351 0.26 33.77 29.25
CA PHE A 351 -0.84 33.57 28.31
C PHE A 351 -2.08 34.38 28.75
N VAL A 352 -2.49 34.27 30.01
CA VAL A 352 -3.59 35.07 30.60
C VAL A 352 -3.31 36.57 30.49
N ALA A 353 -2.09 37.02 30.81
CA ALA A 353 -1.69 38.41 30.63
C ALA A 353 -1.72 38.88 29.15
N SER A 354 -1.50 37.97 28.19
CA SER A 354 -1.63 38.29 26.76
C SER A 354 -3.11 38.39 26.33
N LEU A 355 -4.00 37.58 26.91
CA LEU A 355 -5.45 37.67 26.66
C LEU A 355 -6.04 38.99 27.20
N LEU A 356 -5.56 39.46 28.35
CA LEU A 356 -5.99 40.72 28.98
C LEU A 356 -5.57 41.98 28.19
N GLN A 357 -4.56 41.89 27.32
CA GLN A 357 -4.12 43.01 26.48
C GLN A 357 -5.04 43.29 25.26
N ILE A 358 -6.04 42.46 25.02
CA ILE A 358 -6.92 42.57 23.85
C ILE A 358 -7.97 43.69 24.08
N PRO A 359 -8.23 44.60 23.11
CA PRO A 359 -9.15 45.71 23.29
C PRO A 359 -10.59 45.32 23.67
N SER A 360 -11.25 46.17 24.47
CA SER A 360 -12.67 46.04 24.80
C SER A 360 -13.57 46.19 23.57
N GLY A 361 -14.64 45.39 23.49
CA GLY A 361 -15.51 45.34 22.31
C GLY A 361 -14.95 44.51 21.15
N THR A 362 -13.85 43.78 21.36
CA THR A 362 -13.35 42.78 20.41
C THR A 362 -14.30 41.59 20.38
N ASN A 363 -15.01 41.40 19.26
CA ASN A 363 -15.83 40.20 19.06
C ASN A 363 -14.94 38.98 18.83
N PHE A 364 -14.88 38.08 19.81
CA PHE A 364 -14.20 36.80 19.67
C PHE A 364 -15.09 35.79 18.95
N SER A 365 -14.50 34.96 18.10
CA SER A 365 -15.20 33.79 17.59
C SER A 365 -14.27 32.59 17.44
N PHE A 366 -14.80 31.43 17.77
CA PHE A 366 -14.10 30.14 17.76
C PHE A 366 -14.85 29.18 16.85
N THR A 367 -14.28 28.89 15.68
CA THR A 367 -14.81 27.88 14.77
C THR A 367 -14.12 26.55 15.03
N LEU A 368 -14.82 25.65 15.72
CA LEU A 368 -14.34 24.27 15.96
C LEU A 368 -14.18 23.55 14.61
N LYS A 369 -12.98 23.03 14.34
CA LYS A 369 -12.64 22.28 13.11
C LYS A 369 -12.67 20.77 13.33
N SER A 370 -12.35 20.32 14.53
CA SER A 370 -12.45 18.92 14.97
C SER A 370 -12.30 18.84 16.48
N ALA A 371 -12.99 17.89 17.13
CA ALA A 371 -12.69 17.42 18.48
C ALA A 371 -12.60 15.89 18.49
N LYS A 372 -11.69 15.33 19.28
CA LYS A 372 -11.45 13.89 19.42
C LYS A 372 -10.94 13.54 20.82
N ARG A 373 -11.61 12.64 21.53
CA ARG A 373 -11.07 12.01 22.74
C ARG A 373 -9.78 11.23 22.46
N LYS A 374 -8.82 11.35 23.38
CA LYS A 374 -7.64 10.49 23.54
C LYS A 374 -7.91 9.45 24.64
N ILE A 375 -6.97 8.52 24.83
CA ILE A 375 -7.00 7.61 26.00
C ILE A 375 -6.99 8.45 27.29
N GLY A 376 -7.98 8.22 28.17
CA GLY A 376 -8.19 8.98 29.40
C GLY A 376 -9.20 10.13 29.26
N PRO A 377 -9.19 11.12 30.17
CA PRO A 377 -10.15 12.23 30.19
C PRO A 377 -9.85 13.35 29.17
N TYR A 378 -8.97 13.13 28.20
CA TYR A 378 -8.43 14.19 27.36
C TYR A 378 -9.13 14.30 26.01
N ILE A 379 -9.62 15.49 25.66
CA ILE A 379 -10.15 15.82 24.34
C ILE A 379 -9.13 16.72 23.62
N ILE A 380 -8.60 16.27 22.48
CA ILE A 380 -7.83 17.14 21.59
C ILE A 380 -8.78 17.77 20.58
N TYR A 381 -8.68 19.08 20.42
CA TYR A 381 -9.48 19.80 19.45
C TYR A 381 -8.66 20.82 18.65
N THR A 382 -9.06 21.02 17.39
CA THR A 382 -8.51 22.04 16.51
C THR A 382 -9.56 23.13 16.32
N VAL A 383 -9.18 24.39 16.50
CA VAL A 383 -10.06 25.55 16.42
C VAL A 383 -9.44 26.64 15.53
N SER A 384 -10.28 27.34 14.78
CA SER A 384 -9.91 28.61 14.15
C SER A 384 -10.41 29.75 15.04
N ALA A 385 -9.49 30.61 15.49
CA ALA A 385 -9.78 31.67 16.45
C ALA A 385 -9.66 33.05 15.82
N ALA A 386 -10.70 33.88 15.94
CA ALA A 386 -10.74 35.26 15.47
C ALA A 386 -10.90 36.26 16.64
N GLY A 387 -10.61 37.54 16.38
CA GLY A 387 -10.52 38.60 17.40
C GLY A 387 -9.10 38.90 17.88
N PHE A 388 -8.21 37.90 17.83
CA PHE A 388 -6.81 37.99 18.31
C PHE A 388 -5.84 38.72 17.34
N GLY A 389 -6.35 39.30 16.26
CA GLY A 389 -5.53 39.99 15.25
C GLY A 389 -6.26 40.25 13.94
N ARG A 390 -5.54 40.73 12.92
CA ARG A 390 -6.09 41.09 11.58
C ARG A 390 -6.61 39.91 10.75
N LYS A 391 -6.31 38.67 11.15
CA LYS A 391 -6.76 37.43 10.48
C LYS A 391 -7.02 36.37 11.55
N PRO A 392 -7.97 35.44 11.32
CA PRO A 392 -8.07 34.24 12.14
C PRO A 392 -6.78 33.40 12.06
N PHE A 393 -6.48 32.68 13.13
CA PHE A 393 -5.35 31.74 13.20
C PHE A 393 -5.86 30.37 13.67
N ASP A 394 -5.16 29.31 13.28
CA ASP A 394 -5.54 27.93 13.62
C ASP A 394 -4.70 27.43 14.79
N SER A 395 -5.33 26.80 15.78
CA SER A 395 -4.65 26.22 16.94
C SER A 395 -5.21 24.87 17.31
N GLU A 396 -4.34 24.01 17.81
CA GLU A 396 -4.70 22.75 18.48
C GLU A 396 -4.60 22.94 19.99
N PHE A 397 -5.54 22.36 20.74
CA PHE A 397 -5.61 22.43 22.21
C PHE A 397 -5.93 21.06 22.80
N ILE A 398 -5.51 20.85 24.05
CA ILE A 398 -5.85 19.68 24.87
C ILE A 398 -6.71 20.16 26.04
N LEU A 399 -7.95 19.69 26.09
CA LEU A 399 -8.93 19.89 27.16
C LEU A 399 -8.98 18.63 28.03
N ASN A 400 -8.92 18.80 29.35
CA ASN A 400 -9.24 17.77 30.32
C ASN A 400 -10.74 17.86 30.65
N ASP A 401 -11.48 16.77 30.42
CA ASP A 401 -12.94 16.64 30.56
C ASP A 401 -13.38 16.43 32.02
N GLU A 402 -12.47 16.04 32.92
CA GLU A 402 -12.74 15.88 34.36
C GLU A 402 -12.59 17.21 35.12
N SER A 403 -11.57 18.01 34.78
CA SER A 403 -11.32 19.33 35.39
C SER A 403 -11.93 20.50 34.60
N ASP A 404 -12.36 20.25 33.37
CA ASP A 404 -12.98 21.19 32.43
C ASP A 404 -12.08 22.41 32.08
N LYS A 405 -10.78 22.12 31.91
CA LYS A 405 -9.69 23.08 31.68
C LYS A 405 -8.71 22.64 30.59
N LEU A 406 -7.97 23.60 30.03
CA LEU A 406 -6.90 23.33 29.08
C LEU A 406 -5.59 22.94 29.76
N GLU A 407 -4.95 21.89 29.26
CA GLU A 407 -3.60 21.47 29.65
C GLU A 407 -2.51 22.06 28.76
N SER A 408 -2.78 22.24 27.46
CA SER A 408 -1.86 22.87 26.52
C SER A 408 -2.55 23.37 25.25
N GLY A 409 -1.84 24.17 24.47
CA GLY A 409 -2.24 24.52 23.10
C GLY A 409 -1.05 24.87 22.21
N THR A 410 -1.23 24.86 20.89
CA THR A 410 -0.19 25.11 19.88
C THR A 410 -0.78 25.88 18.69
N ASP A 411 -0.12 26.95 18.24
CA ASP A 411 -0.49 27.69 17.02
C ASP A 411 0.04 26.98 15.77
N LEU A 412 -0.86 26.42 14.97
CA LEU A 412 -0.55 25.64 13.77
C LEU A 412 -0.02 26.53 12.62
N SER A 413 -0.24 27.85 12.71
CA SER A 413 0.18 28.82 11.70
C SER A 413 1.71 28.95 11.63
N CYS A 414 2.40 28.75 12.76
CA CYS A 414 3.83 28.96 12.91
C CYS A 414 4.70 28.03 12.04
N HIS A 415 4.18 26.85 11.69
CA HIS A 415 4.94 25.83 10.97
C HIS A 415 5.09 26.13 9.46
N ARG A 416 4.34 27.09 8.90
CA ARG A 416 4.34 27.36 7.45
C ARG A 416 5.49 28.27 6.98
N GLY A 417 6.27 28.85 7.89
CA GLY A 417 7.24 29.91 7.57
C GLY A 417 8.73 29.53 7.57
N SER A 418 9.14 28.34 8.04
CA SER A 418 10.57 27.98 8.08
C SER A 418 10.86 26.48 7.94
N SER A 419 11.55 26.11 6.86
CA SER A 419 11.87 24.71 6.50
C SER A 419 12.97 24.05 7.36
N LYS A 420 13.14 24.46 8.63
CA LYS A 420 14.18 23.96 9.55
C LYS A 420 13.71 23.71 10.99
N ARG A 421 12.41 23.70 11.28
CA ARG A 421 11.83 23.26 12.57
C ARG A 421 10.53 22.49 12.34
N ARG A 422 10.63 21.15 12.25
CA ARG A 422 9.46 20.25 12.05
C ARG A 422 9.14 19.42 13.31
N ASP A 423 9.75 19.79 14.43
CA ASP A 423 10.01 18.90 15.57
C ASP A 423 9.26 19.33 16.85
N PHE A 424 8.36 20.31 16.75
CA PHE A 424 7.60 20.88 17.87
C PHE A 424 6.09 20.64 17.72
N LEU A 425 5.68 19.39 17.95
CA LEU A 425 4.31 19.02 18.30
C LEU A 425 4.36 18.25 19.64
N PRO A 426 3.50 18.57 20.65
CA PRO A 426 3.63 17.97 22.00
C PRO A 426 3.54 16.44 22.03
N GLN A 427 2.79 15.85 21.10
CA GLN A 427 2.68 14.39 20.96
C GLN A 427 4.02 13.70 20.67
N ASN A 428 5.01 14.43 20.14
CA ASN A 428 6.33 13.91 19.85
C ASN A 428 7.33 14.12 21.00
N GLN A 429 6.97 14.71 22.15
CA GLN A 429 7.98 15.00 23.18
C GLN A 429 8.57 13.72 23.80
N ALA A 430 7.72 12.76 24.19
CA ALA A 430 8.19 11.45 24.67
C ALA A 430 8.99 10.69 23.60
N GLU A 431 8.51 10.73 22.35
CA GLU A 431 9.18 10.13 21.19
C GLU A 431 10.55 10.75 20.89
N ALA A 432 10.69 12.07 20.96
CA ALA A 432 11.94 12.78 20.70
C ALA A 432 12.98 12.51 21.80
N ILE A 433 12.54 12.49 23.07
CA ILE A 433 13.38 12.11 24.21
C ILE A 433 13.89 10.67 24.01
N VAL A 434 13.00 9.72 23.71
CA VAL A 434 13.36 8.32 23.47
C VAL A 434 14.25 8.17 22.25
N LYS A 435 13.96 8.80 21.11
CA LYS A 435 14.80 8.73 19.91
C LYS A 435 16.21 9.26 20.15
N ASN A 436 16.37 10.35 20.91
CA ASN A 436 17.67 10.85 21.32
C ASN A 436 18.38 9.86 22.26
N HIS A 437 17.69 9.33 23.27
CA HIS A 437 18.23 8.31 24.17
C HIS A 437 18.69 7.05 23.43
N LEU A 438 17.94 6.56 22.43
CA LEU A 438 18.30 5.39 21.62
C LEU A 438 19.53 5.63 20.73
N VAL A 439 19.75 6.86 20.27
CA VAL A 439 20.97 7.25 19.54
C VAL A 439 22.18 7.21 20.47
N GLU A 440 22.09 7.79 21.68
CA GLU A 440 23.20 7.73 22.64
C GLU A 440 23.43 6.30 23.18
N ALA A 441 22.37 5.50 23.36
CA ALA A 441 22.47 4.10 23.75
C ALA A 441 23.20 3.26 22.69
N SER A 442 22.93 3.51 21.40
CA SER A 442 23.65 2.84 20.30
C SER A 442 25.15 3.17 20.34
N LYS A 443 25.51 4.46 20.45
CA LYS A 443 26.92 4.89 20.59
C LYS A 443 27.59 4.28 21.83
N ALA A 444 26.90 4.27 22.97
CA ALA A 444 27.43 3.71 24.21
C ALA A 444 27.80 2.22 24.03
N VAL A 445 26.93 1.45 23.38
CA VAL A 445 27.15 0.03 23.07
C VAL A 445 28.28 -0.16 22.04
N GLU A 446 28.39 0.71 21.03
CA GLU A 446 29.51 0.69 20.07
C GLU A 446 30.88 0.81 20.76
N THR A 447 30.99 1.59 21.85
CA THR A 447 32.26 1.72 22.62
C THR A 447 32.73 0.42 23.26
N ARG A 448 31.80 -0.52 23.58
CA ARG A 448 32.00 -1.69 24.47
C ARG A 448 32.53 -1.39 25.87
N ASN A 449 32.62 -0.12 26.26
CA ASN A 449 33.08 0.25 27.59
C ASN A 449 31.92 0.04 28.57
N SER A 450 32.07 -0.95 29.46
CA SER A 450 31.05 -1.31 30.46
C SER A 450 30.68 -0.14 31.39
N ILE A 451 31.58 0.83 31.60
CA ILE A 451 31.30 2.04 32.37
C ILE A 451 30.34 2.96 31.60
N VAL A 452 30.61 3.19 30.31
CA VAL A 452 29.80 4.06 29.42
C VAL A 452 28.45 3.43 29.09
N ILE A 453 28.40 2.11 28.92
CA ILE A 453 27.13 1.37 28.82
C ILE A 453 26.39 1.44 30.17
N GLY A 454 27.10 1.30 31.29
CA GLY A 454 26.56 1.33 32.64
C GLY A 454 25.94 2.67 33.09
N THR A 455 26.28 3.80 32.46
CA THR A 455 25.62 5.09 32.74
C THR A 455 24.21 5.21 32.14
N MET A 456 23.83 4.35 31.20
CA MET A 456 22.49 4.38 30.56
C MET A 456 21.38 3.72 31.40
N PHE A 457 21.73 3.12 32.54
CA PHE A 457 20.82 2.33 33.38
C PHE A 457 20.76 2.87 34.81
N ASP A 458 19.57 2.87 35.42
CA ASP A 458 19.38 3.18 36.84
C ASP A 458 20.15 2.17 37.72
N PRO A 459 20.67 2.54 38.91
CA PRO A 459 21.32 1.60 39.81
C PRO A 459 20.51 0.32 40.09
N ASN A 460 19.17 0.43 40.14
CA ASN A 460 18.26 -0.69 40.42
C ASN A 460 17.62 -1.28 39.14
N PHE A 461 18.24 -1.11 37.98
CA PHE A 461 17.68 -1.58 36.71
C PHE A 461 17.60 -3.12 36.63
N GLU A 462 16.40 -3.60 36.30
CA GLU A 462 16.10 -5.00 35.97
C GLU A 462 15.54 -5.15 34.55
N PHE A 463 15.88 -6.25 33.89
CA PHE A 463 15.39 -6.61 32.56
C PHE A 463 14.80 -8.02 32.55
N ASP A 464 13.50 -8.15 32.29
CA ASP A 464 12.83 -9.45 32.15
C ASP A 464 13.02 -10.01 30.73
N GLY A 465 13.84 -11.05 30.62
CA GLY A 465 14.13 -11.72 29.34
C GLY A 465 13.63 -13.16 29.32
N CYS A 466 13.56 -13.74 28.13
CA CYS A 466 13.00 -15.08 27.87
C CYS A 466 13.71 -16.28 28.55
N LYS A 467 14.63 -16.05 29.49
CA LYS A 467 15.29 -17.05 30.34
C LYS A 467 15.34 -16.62 31.82
N GLY A 468 14.56 -15.62 32.23
CA GLY A 468 14.54 -15.01 33.56
C GLY A 468 15.04 -13.57 33.59
N ASN A 469 15.04 -12.96 34.77
CA ASN A 469 15.43 -11.58 34.99
C ASN A 469 16.96 -11.40 34.94
N TYR A 470 17.39 -10.26 34.40
CA TYR A 470 18.78 -9.83 34.31
C TYR A 470 18.99 -8.51 35.05
N THR A 471 19.98 -8.44 35.93
CA THR A 471 20.42 -7.21 36.58
C THR A 471 21.15 -6.29 35.60
N LYS A 472 21.25 -5.00 35.95
CA LYS A 472 22.14 -4.02 35.31
C LYS A 472 23.51 -4.58 34.94
N GLN A 473 24.20 -5.26 35.86
CA GLN A 473 25.54 -5.79 35.65
C GLN A 473 25.54 -6.87 34.55
N GLN A 474 24.52 -7.74 34.52
CA GLN A 474 24.38 -8.78 33.50
C GLN A 474 24.06 -8.18 32.13
N VAL A 475 23.16 -7.19 32.05
CA VAL A 475 22.82 -6.51 30.78
C VAL A 475 24.00 -5.70 30.22
N VAL A 476 24.73 -4.97 31.08
CA VAL A 476 25.98 -4.28 30.70
C VAL A 476 27.02 -5.27 30.17
N ALA A 477 27.19 -6.43 30.82
CA ALA A 477 28.12 -7.47 30.37
C ALA A 477 27.71 -8.11 29.03
N LEU A 478 26.41 -8.31 28.79
CA LEU A 478 25.88 -8.81 27.51
C LEU A 478 26.11 -7.81 26.38
N LEU A 479 25.80 -6.53 26.59
CA LEU A 479 26.00 -5.47 25.59
C LEU A 479 27.49 -5.26 25.27
N SER A 480 28.36 -5.30 26.27
CA SER A 480 29.83 -5.15 26.08
C SER A 480 30.44 -6.29 25.24
N ARG A 481 29.77 -7.45 25.16
CA ARG A 481 30.24 -8.66 24.45
C ARG A 481 29.78 -8.76 22.99
N ILE A 482 29.01 -7.80 22.46
CA ILE A 482 28.56 -7.82 21.06
C ILE A 482 29.79 -7.79 20.11
N PRO A 483 29.92 -8.70 19.11
CA PRO A 483 31.12 -8.79 18.26
C PRO A 483 31.52 -7.49 17.54
N ARG A 484 32.82 -7.32 17.23
CA ARG A 484 33.29 -6.17 16.41
C ARG A 484 32.72 -6.26 14.99
N GLY A 485 32.39 -5.10 14.40
CA GLY A 485 31.77 -5.00 13.08
C GLY A 485 30.28 -5.36 13.01
N ARG A 486 29.69 -5.92 14.07
CA ARG A 486 28.25 -6.18 14.12
C ARG A 486 27.47 -4.91 14.50
N GLN A 487 26.53 -4.52 13.65
CA GLN A 487 25.67 -3.37 13.91
C GLN A 487 24.71 -3.66 15.08
N PHE A 488 24.56 -2.67 15.97
CA PHE A 488 23.58 -2.67 17.06
C PHE A 488 22.73 -1.40 16.92
N TYR A 489 21.42 -1.56 16.77
CA TYR A 489 20.51 -0.44 16.54
C TYR A 489 19.07 -0.79 16.96
N PHE A 490 18.21 0.23 16.97
CA PHE A 490 16.81 0.12 17.38
C PHE A 490 15.88 0.55 16.24
N ALA A 491 14.83 -0.22 15.98
CA ALA A 491 13.64 0.27 15.27
C ALA A 491 12.60 0.72 16.30
N PHE A 492 12.28 2.01 16.30
CA PHE A 492 11.31 2.61 17.22
C PHE A 492 9.86 2.24 16.83
N GLN A 493 9.02 1.91 17.82
CA GLN A 493 7.60 1.64 17.61
C GLN A 493 6.70 2.75 18.19
N TYR A 494 6.80 3.01 19.50
CA TYR A 494 6.04 4.06 20.18
C TYR A 494 6.73 4.53 21.46
N ALA A 495 6.33 5.69 21.98
CA ALA A 495 6.64 6.17 23.33
C ALA A 495 5.46 6.96 23.91
N LYS A 496 5.23 6.84 25.22
CA LYS A 496 4.22 7.61 25.97
C LYS A 496 4.77 8.00 27.34
N PHE A 497 4.39 9.17 27.85
CA PHE A 497 4.58 9.44 29.28
C PHE A 497 3.70 8.51 30.11
N LEU A 498 4.20 8.08 31.25
CA LEU A 498 3.38 7.51 32.32
C LEU A 498 2.83 8.65 33.19
N SER A 499 1.97 8.31 34.15
CA SER A 499 1.51 9.25 35.19
C SER A 499 2.13 8.86 36.53
N PRO A 500 2.91 9.73 37.21
CA PRO A 500 3.34 11.06 36.77
C PRO A 500 4.35 11.06 35.59
N PRO A 501 4.49 12.18 34.85
CA PRO A 501 5.30 12.28 33.62
C PRO A 501 6.83 12.37 33.86
N ASP A 502 7.32 11.86 34.99
CA ASP A 502 8.75 11.67 35.23
C ASP A 502 9.30 10.38 34.58
N LYS A 503 8.42 9.52 34.04
CA LYS A 503 8.76 8.28 33.34
C LYS A 503 8.13 8.23 31.95
N ILE A 504 8.83 7.58 31.02
CA ILE A 504 8.38 7.32 29.65
C ILE A 504 8.42 5.82 29.41
N GLU A 505 7.29 5.21 29.07
CA GLU A 505 7.24 3.84 28.55
C GLU A 505 7.36 3.89 27.03
N TYR A 506 8.22 3.03 26.46
CA TYR A 506 8.43 2.97 25.02
C TYR A 506 8.70 1.53 24.53
N SER A 507 8.45 1.28 23.25
CA SER A 507 8.69 -0.01 22.60
C SER A 507 9.62 0.11 21.40
N VAL A 508 10.51 -0.87 21.24
CA VAL A 508 11.52 -0.96 20.18
C VAL A 508 11.68 -2.41 19.71
N ILE A 509 12.22 -2.58 18.50
CA ILE A 509 12.88 -3.82 18.09
C ILE A 509 14.39 -3.60 18.14
N VAL A 510 15.09 -4.37 18.95
CA VAL A 510 16.54 -4.30 19.18
C VAL A 510 17.27 -5.26 18.25
N PHE A 511 18.20 -4.74 17.43
CA PHE A 511 19.03 -5.53 16.52
C PHE A 511 20.48 -5.62 17.03
N GLY A 512 21.17 -6.72 16.73
CA GLY A 512 22.58 -6.94 17.08
C GLY A 512 22.88 -8.23 17.86
N PHE A 513 21.85 -8.85 18.47
CA PHE A 513 21.97 -10.15 19.16
C PHE A 513 21.74 -11.34 18.22
N ASP A 514 20.62 -11.38 17.49
CA ASP A 514 20.37 -12.28 16.36
C ASP A 514 20.15 -11.48 15.05
N SER A 515 19.57 -12.09 14.01
CA SER A 515 19.22 -11.45 12.73
C SER A 515 17.74 -11.10 12.57
N ARG A 516 16.90 -11.45 13.55
CA ARG A 516 15.44 -11.27 13.51
C ARG A 516 14.97 -10.07 14.34
N GLY A 517 15.79 -9.67 15.32
CA GLY A 517 15.50 -8.56 16.21
C GLY A 517 14.66 -9.00 17.42
N ILE A 518 14.81 -8.26 18.52
CA ILE A 518 14.15 -8.54 19.79
C ILE A 518 13.15 -7.42 20.08
N GLN A 519 11.84 -7.69 20.03
CA GLN A 519 10.84 -6.71 20.45
C GLN A 519 10.84 -6.61 21.97
N ALA A 520 11.06 -5.40 22.49
CA ALA A 520 11.14 -5.14 23.92
C ALA A 520 10.55 -3.77 24.28
N THR A 521 9.86 -3.73 25.41
CA THR A 521 9.37 -2.52 26.06
C THR A 521 10.33 -2.09 27.17
N PHE A 522 10.42 -0.78 27.41
CA PHE A 522 11.35 -0.17 28.36
C PHE A 522 10.69 1.01 29.08
N VAL A 523 11.14 1.27 30.31
CA VAL A 523 10.75 2.46 31.08
C VAL A 523 11.98 3.35 31.30
N LEU A 524 11.95 4.55 30.73
CA LEU A 524 12.99 5.58 30.83
C LEU A 524 12.65 6.59 31.91
N ASN A 525 13.61 6.93 32.77
CA ASN A 525 13.50 8.08 33.68
C ASN A 525 13.74 9.37 32.87
N ASN A 526 12.73 10.22 32.77
CA ASN A 526 12.76 11.46 32.00
C ASN A 526 13.79 12.47 32.56
N LYS A 527 14.02 12.47 33.88
CA LYS A 527 14.92 13.42 34.55
C LYS A 527 16.40 13.00 34.49
N THR A 528 16.69 11.71 34.67
CA THR A 528 18.08 11.20 34.66
C THR A 528 18.52 10.63 33.31
N GLN A 529 17.59 10.44 32.36
CA GLN A 529 17.81 9.78 31.07
C GLN A 529 18.36 8.35 31.19
N ALA A 530 18.16 7.72 32.35
CA ALA A 530 18.55 6.34 32.63
C ALA A 530 17.34 5.38 32.57
N LEU A 531 17.55 4.18 32.04
CA LEU A 531 16.53 3.13 31.99
C LEU A 531 16.27 2.56 33.39
N ILE A 532 15.01 2.49 33.78
CA ILE A 532 14.53 1.95 35.06
C ILE A 532 14.27 0.44 34.94
N SER A 533 13.65 0.01 33.83
CA SER A 533 13.40 -1.39 33.54
C SER A 533 13.20 -1.66 32.05
N GLY A 534 13.15 -2.93 31.66
CA GLY A 534 12.61 -3.36 30.38
C GLY A 534 12.22 -4.84 30.36
N ASN A 535 11.51 -5.27 29.33
CA ASN A 535 11.07 -6.65 29.16
C ASN A 535 10.88 -7.05 27.69
N ILE A 536 11.08 -8.33 27.36
CA ILE A 536 10.84 -8.88 26.01
C ILE A 536 9.35 -9.24 25.85
N THR A 537 8.69 -8.71 24.82
CA THR A 537 7.23 -8.87 24.65
C THR A 537 6.81 -10.14 23.91
N ASP A 538 7.73 -10.81 23.21
CA ASP A 538 7.48 -12.08 22.51
C ASP A 538 8.65 -13.06 22.69
N CYS A 539 8.49 -13.99 23.62
CA CYS A 539 9.44 -15.08 23.84
C CYS A 539 9.12 -16.36 23.07
N GLN A 540 7.96 -16.48 22.43
CA GLN A 540 7.52 -17.73 21.80
C GLN A 540 8.30 -18.03 20.50
N LYS A 541 8.80 -16.98 19.82
CA LYS A 541 9.59 -17.10 18.58
C LYS A 541 11.07 -17.45 18.80
N MET A 542 11.56 -17.48 20.04
CA MET A 542 12.98 -17.71 20.37
C MET A 542 13.33 -19.18 20.66
N ARG A 543 12.99 -20.08 19.73
CA ARG A 543 13.70 -21.37 19.62
C ARG A 543 15.14 -21.12 19.16
N PHE A 544 16.04 -20.84 20.11
CA PHE A 544 17.47 -21.01 19.89
C PHE A 544 17.73 -22.48 19.54
N GLY A 545 18.29 -22.75 18.36
CA GLY A 545 18.87 -24.06 18.06
C GLY A 545 19.98 -24.35 19.07
N LYS A 546 20.19 -25.63 19.41
CA LYS A 546 21.27 -26.05 20.33
C LYS A 546 22.64 -25.84 19.68
N SER A 547 23.18 -24.63 19.78
CA SER A 547 24.62 -24.39 19.80
C SER A 547 25.03 -24.03 21.22
N GLU A 548 26.05 -24.71 21.73
CA GLU A 548 26.53 -24.54 23.10
C GLU A 548 27.40 -23.28 23.20
N PHE A 549 26.76 -22.15 23.49
CA PHE A 549 27.45 -21.00 24.07
C PHE A 549 27.59 -21.21 25.59
N SER A 550 28.49 -22.12 25.96
CA SER A 550 29.03 -22.18 27.32
C SER A 550 29.89 -20.94 27.57
N PHE A 551 29.59 -20.20 28.64
CA PHE A 551 30.31 -18.99 29.00
C PHE A 551 31.50 -19.29 29.91
N SER A 552 32.72 -19.17 29.37
CA SER A 552 33.96 -19.03 30.16
C SER A 552 34.66 -17.71 29.80
N PRO A 553 35.27 -17.00 30.76
CA PRO A 553 35.96 -15.74 30.49
C PRO A 553 37.48 -15.95 30.39
N GLU A 554 38.06 -15.80 29.20
CA GLU A 554 39.49 -15.56 29.03
C GLU A 554 39.73 -14.23 28.32
N ILE A 555 40.89 -13.63 28.61
CA ILE A 555 41.30 -12.31 28.16
C ILE A 555 42.63 -12.47 27.44
N ASP A 556 42.66 -12.16 26.15
CA ASP A 556 43.82 -11.47 25.58
C ASP A 556 43.40 -10.61 24.37
N GLY A 557 44.29 -9.75 23.89
CA GLY A 557 44.02 -8.80 22.83
C GLY A 557 45.14 -8.67 21.81
N SER A 558 44.81 -8.02 20.70
CA SER A 558 45.77 -7.36 19.82
C SER A 558 45.08 -6.25 19.03
N GLN A 559 45.85 -5.25 18.62
CA GLN A 559 45.36 -4.11 17.84
C GLN A 559 45.84 -4.21 16.38
N GLY A 560 44.91 -4.12 15.43
CA GLY A 560 45.21 -3.94 14.01
C GLY A 560 44.65 -2.60 13.53
N ASN A 561 45.53 -1.70 13.08
CA ASN A 561 45.15 -0.35 12.65
C ASN A 561 44.73 -0.32 11.18
N ILE A 562 43.46 0.00 10.90
CA ILE A 562 43.01 0.44 9.56
C ILE A 562 42.15 1.69 9.73
N ARG A 563 42.57 2.81 9.13
CA ARG A 563 41.84 4.10 9.18
C ARG A 563 40.94 4.28 7.96
N GLN A 564 39.77 4.86 8.22
CA GLN A 564 38.95 5.69 7.31
C GLN A 564 38.54 5.10 5.95
N LYS A 565 37.27 4.69 5.87
CA LYS A 565 36.20 5.52 5.26
C LYS A 565 34.83 4.89 5.53
N HIS A 566 33.84 5.69 5.93
CA HIS A 566 32.41 5.62 5.53
C HIS A 566 31.55 6.50 6.45
N SER A 567 31.15 7.68 5.96
CA SER A 567 30.10 8.52 6.56
C SER A 567 29.16 8.96 5.44
N PHE A 568 28.11 8.16 5.17
CA PHE A 568 27.26 8.36 3.98
C PHE A 568 25.82 7.83 4.10
N GLN A 569 25.40 7.25 5.24
CA GLN A 569 24.15 6.47 5.31
C GLN A 569 22.91 7.26 5.77
N SER A 570 23.05 8.41 6.43
CA SER A 570 21.90 9.22 6.88
C SER A 570 21.15 9.94 5.75
N GLU A 571 21.74 10.10 4.57
CA GLU A 571 21.10 10.73 3.40
C GLU A 571 20.30 9.73 2.53
N ILE A 572 20.45 8.43 2.73
CA ILE A 572 19.88 7.41 1.83
C ILE A 572 18.34 7.33 1.97
N ALA A 573 17.80 7.70 3.12
CA ALA A 573 16.35 7.68 3.39
C ALA A 573 15.54 8.70 2.56
N SER A 574 16.18 9.76 2.07
CA SER A 574 15.55 10.80 1.23
C SER A 574 15.80 10.63 -0.28
N MET A 575 16.47 9.55 -0.70
CA MET A 575 16.86 9.35 -2.08
C MET A 575 15.71 8.85 -2.97
N TYR A 576 15.63 9.34 -4.22
CA TYR A 576 14.61 8.90 -5.18
C TYR A 576 14.70 7.38 -5.46
N PRO A 577 13.56 6.67 -5.62
CA PRO A 577 13.54 5.21 -5.75
C PRO A 577 14.44 4.67 -6.87
N ARG A 578 14.47 5.32 -8.03
CA ARG A 578 15.32 4.94 -9.17
C ARG A 578 16.82 5.02 -8.85
N THR A 579 17.25 6.05 -8.12
CA THR A 579 18.66 6.22 -7.74
C THR A 579 19.08 5.16 -6.73
N ARG A 580 18.21 4.85 -5.76
CA ARG A 580 18.48 3.79 -4.79
C ARG A 580 18.50 2.39 -5.42
N ALA A 581 17.59 2.11 -6.36
CA ALA A 581 17.63 0.90 -7.18
C ALA A 581 18.94 0.78 -7.95
N GLN A 582 19.44 1.85 -8.57
CA GLN A 582 20.70 1.83 -9.32
C GLN A 582 21.90 1.53 -8.40
N MET A 583 22.00 2.18 -7.24
CA MET A 583 23.07 1.91 -6.26
C MET A 583 23.09 0.45 -5.78
N PHE A 584 21.92 -0.15 -5.59
CA PHE A 584 21.81 -1.57 -5.25
C PHE A 584 22.27 -2.48 -6.41
N LEU A 585 21.80 -2.20 -7.64
CA LEU A 585 22.14 -2.98 -8.83
C LEU A 585 23.63 -2.88 -9.20
N ASP A 586 24.25 -1.72 -8.99
CA ASP A 586 25.69 -1.52 -9.22
C ASP A 586 26.55 -2.30 -8.21
N ARG A 587 26.09 -2.38 -6.95
CA ARG A 587 26.67 -3.25 -5.91
C ARG A 587 26.51 -4.73 -6.28
N LEU A 588 25.32 -5.16 -6.69
CA LEU A 588 25.06 -6.53 -7.14
C LEU A 588 25.93 -6.92 -8.35
N ALA A 589 26.00 -6.07 -9.38
CA ALA A 589 26.85 -6.27 -10.54
C ALA A 589 28.33 -6.39 -10.18
N THR A 590 28.79 -5.62 -9.18
CA THR A 590 30.18 -5.65 -8.70
C THR A 590 30.47 -6.90 -7.87
N ALA A 591 29.54 -7.35 -7.03
CA ALA A 591 29.67 -8.60 -6.27
C ALA A 591 29.70 -9.83 -7.19
N VAL A 592 28.81 -9.89 -8.20
CA VAL A 592 28.77 -10.96 -9.20
C VAL A 592 30.07 -10.99 -10.02
N ALA A 593 30.54 -9.85 -10.53
CA ALA A 593 31.77 -9.78 -11.33
C ALA A 593 33.04 -10.21 -10.55
N LYS A 594 33.06 -9.99 -9.23
CA LYS A 594 34.14 -10.42 -8.33
C LYS A 594 34.01 -11.86 -7.84
N LYS A 595 32.83 -12.49 -7.98
CA LYS A 595 32.42 -13.72 -7.27
C LYS A 595 32.57 -13.61 -5.75
N ASP A 596 32.21 -12.44 -5.22
CA ASP A 596 32.35 -12.04 -3.82
C ASP A 596 31.39 -12.82 -2.91
N GLU A 597 31.84 -13.28 -1.74
CA GLU A 597 30.96 -13.93 -0.75
C GLU A 597 29.89 -12.97 -0.20
N LEU A 598 30.18 -11.65 -0.20
CA LEU A 598 29.23 -10.60 0.16
C LEU A 598 28.00 -10.58 -0.77
N MET A 599 28.03 -11.26 -1.92
CA MET A 599 26.86 -11.49 -2.77
C MET A 599 25.74 -12.20 -1.99
N PHE A 600 26.06 -13.11 -1.06
CA PHE A 600 25.07 -13.81 -0.24
C PHE A 600 24.32 -12.86 0.73
N ALA A 601 24.92 -11.72 1.08
CA ALA A 601 24.31 -10.71 1.94
C ALA A 601 23.31 -9.80 1.20
N LEU A 602 23.28 -9.80 -0.13
CA LEU A 602 22.39 -8.95 -0.96
C LEU A 602 20.98 -9.55 -1.17
N PHE A 603 20.69 -10.72 -0.61
CA PHE A 603 19.44 -11.47 -0.81
C PHE A 603 18.91 -11.92 0.55
N GLN A 604 17.60 -11.83 0.78
CA GLN A 604 16.96 -12.36 1.99
C GLN A 604 17.08 -13.89 2.06
N THR A 605 16.91 -14.46 3.25
CA THR A 605 17.08 -15.91 3.53
C THR A 605 16.15 -16.80 2.72
N ASP A 606 14.94 -16.31 2.49
CA ASP A 606 13.78 -16.90 1.84
C ASP A 606 13.63 -16.45 0.37
N PHE A 607 14.65 -15.81 -0.20
CA PHE A 607 14.65 -15.35 -1.58
C PHE A 607 14.40 -16.48 -2.58
N ILE A 608 13.45 -16.24 -3.49
CA ILE A 608 13.14 -17.07 -4.65
C ILE A 608 13.19 -16.20 -5.92
N PHE A 609 13.87 -16.70 -6.95
CA PHE A 609 13.80 -16.16 -8.30
C PHE A 609 12.99 -17.09 -9.20
N LYS A 610 11.86 -16.62 -9.74
CA LYS A 610 11.04 -17.40 -10.67
C LYS A 610 11.65 -17.38 -12.07
N GLY A 611 12.23 -18.51 -12.49
CA GLY A 611 12.71 -18.72 -13.85
C GLY A 611 11.59 -19.12 -14.80
N CYS A 612 11.96 -19.57 -16.00
CA CYS A 612 10.98 -20.06 -16.99
C CYS A 612 10.62 -21.52 -16.76
N ASP A 613 11.63 -22.35 -16.50
CA ASP A 613 11.50 -23.80 -16.42
C ASP A 613 11.29 -24.28 -14.97
N ARG A 614 11.72 -23.46 -14.00
CA ARG A 614 11.57 -23.67 -12.55
C ARG A 614 11.85 -22.41 -11.73
N ASP A 615 11.40 -22.41 -10.48
CA ASP A 615 11.84 -21.47 -9.46
C ASP A 615 13.26 -21.84 -8.97
N TYR A 616 14.06 -20.83 -8.61
CA TYR A 616 15.42 -20.95 -8.10
C TYR A 616 15.46 -20.39 -6.68
N THR A 617 15.84 -21.22 -5.71
CA THR A 617 16.10 -20.76 -4.33
C THR A 617 17.32 -19.84 -4.26
N LYS A 618 17.47 -19.06 -3.18
CA LYS A 618 18.68 -18.26 -2.88
C LYS A 618 19.98 -19.02 -3.20
N LEU A 619 20.11 -20.25 -2.71
CA LEU A 619 21.34 -21.03 -2.87
C LEU A 619 21.60 -21.42 -4.34
N GLU A 620 20.56 -21.69 -5.11
CA GLU A 620 20.69 -22.00 -6.54
C GLU A 620 20.96 -20.76 -7.39
N ALA A 621 20.30 -19.65 -7.08
CA ALA A 621 20.60 -18.36 -7.70
C ALA A 621 22.06 -17.93 -7.44
N MET A 622 22.56 -18.12 -6.22
CA MET A 622 23.98 -17.91 -5.88
C MET A 622 24.92 -18.84 -6.68
N ARG A 623 24.63 -20.14 -6.75
CA ARG A 623 25.42 -21.10 -7.55
C ARG A 623 25.45 -20.71 -9.03
N TRP A 624 24.31 -20.32 -9.60
CA TRP A 624 24.22 -19.89 -11.00
C TRP A 624 25.01 -18.61 -11.27
N LEU A 625 24.89 -17.58 -10.40
CA LEU A 625 25.69 -16.36 -10.49
C LEU A 625 27.20 -16.63 -10.32
N GLN A 626 27.58 -17.58 -9.46
CA GLN A 626 28.96 -18.04 -9.30
C GLN A 626 29.49 -18.84 -10.50
N GLN A 627 28.63 -19.46 -11.32
CA GLN A 627 29.04 -20.23 -12.50
C GLN A 627 29.40 -19.37 -13.71
N LEU A 628 29.02 -18.08 -13.73
CA LEU A 628 29.31 -17.17 -14.85
C LEU A 628 30.81 -17.08 -15.18
N PRO A 629 31.23 -17.06 -16.46
CA PRO A 629 32.62 -16.86 -16.87
C PRO A 629 33.31 -15.65 -16.21
N ARG A 630 34.57 -15.84 -15.80
CA ARG A 630 35.40 -14.75 -15.23
C ARG A 630 35.54 -13.63 -16.27
N GLY A 631 35.39 -12.38 -15.83
CA GLY A 631 35.42 -11.19 -16.70
C GLY A 631 34.05 -10.70 -17.17
N ILE A 632 32.99 -11.51 -17.06
CA ILE A 632 31.62 -11.01 -17.27
C ILE A 632 31.25 -10.08 -16.11
N ARG A 633 31.02 -8.81 -16.43
CA ARG A 633 30.37 -7.83 -15.55
C ARG A 633 28.96 -7.58 -16.05
N PRO A 634 27.91 -8.09 -15.39
CA PRO A 634 26.56 -7.84 -15.82
C PRO A 634 26.21 -6.35 -15.71
N ARG A 635 25.35 -5.86 -16.59
CA ARG A 635 24.82 -4.49 -16.54
C ARG A 635 23.30 -4.53 -16.48
N PHE A 636 22.74 -3.85 -15.48
CA PHE A 636 21.30 -3.73 -15.27
C PHE A 636 20.82 -2.35 -15.73
N THR A 637 19.90 -2.31 -16.68
CA THR A 637 19.22 -1.09 -17.12
C THR A 637 17.83 -1.05 -16.51
N ILE A 638 17.56 -0.11 -15.60
CA ILE A 638 16.25 0.06 -14.98
C ILE A 638 15.25 0.58 -16.01
N MET A 639 14.22 -0.23 -16.30
CA MET A 639 13.07 0.12 -17.12
C MET A 639 12.06 0.95 -16.32
N SER A 640 11.70 0.47 -15.13
CA SER A 640 10.77 1.13 -14.21
C SER A 640 11.07 0.80 -12.74
N THR A 641 10.54 1.63 -11.83
CA THR A 641 10.56 1.40 -10.39
C THR A 641 9.22 1.78 -9.79
N ASP A 642 8.68 0.98 -8.88
CA ASP A 642 7.45 1.26 -8.14
C ASP A 642 7.62 0.97 -6.64
N LYS A 643 7.16 1.88 -5.78
CA LYS A 643 7.42 1.83 -4.33
C LYS A 643 6.18 1.38 -3.57
N MET A 644 6.28 0.24 -2.90
CA MET A 644 5.24 -0.38 -2.10
C MET A 644 5.69 -0.41 -0.63
N GLU A 645 5.32 0.62 0.15
CA GLU A 645 5.68 0.75 1.58
C GLU A 645 7.20 0.69 1.84
N GLU A 646 7.69 -0.40 2.46
CA GLU A 646 9.11 -0.68 2.71
C GLU A 646 9.80 -1.42 1.56
N MET A 647 9.09 -1.74 0.48
CA MET A 647 9.62 -2.45 -0.69
C MET A 647 9.65 -1.59 -1.94
N LEU A 648 10.52 -1.98 -2.86
CA LEU A 648 10.72 -1.36 -4.17
C LEU A 648 10.73 -2.44 -5.24
N ALA A 649 9.68 -2.45 -6.07
CA ALA A 649 9.68 -3.23 -7.31
C ALA A 649 10.55 -2.51 -8.34
N ILE A 650 11.38 -3.27 -9.06
CA ILE A 650 12.33 -2.79 -10.06
C ILE A 650 12.19 -3.68 -11.29
N SER A 651 11.87 -3.12 -12.45
CA SER A 651 11.97 -3.82 -13.72
C SER A 651 13.32 -3.52 -14.36
N VAL A 652 14.09 -4.55 -14.73
CA VAL A 652 15.44 -4.42 -15.27
C VAL A 652 15.66 -5.24 -16.54
N VAL A 653 16.39 -4.67 -17.50
CA VAL A 653 17.08 -5.44 -18.55
C VAL A 653 18.47 -5.79 -18.04
N ALA A 654 18.75 -7.08 -17.87
CA ALA A 654 19.98 -7.63 -17.34
C ALA A 654 20.83 -8.21 -18.47
N SER A 655 21.85 -7.46 -18.89
CA SER A 655 22.79 -7.86 -19.95
C SER A 655 24.07 -8.48 -19.37
N GLY A 656 24.72 -9.36 -20.15
CA GLY A 656 25.90 -10.13 -19.73
C GLY A 656 25.60 -11.54 -19.20
N PHE A 657 24.34 -11.85 -18.86
CA PHE A 657 23.90 -13.20 -18.49
C PHE A 657 23.65 -14.14 -19.68
N GLY A 658 23.73 -13.61 -20.90
CA GLY A 658 23.47 -14.31 -22.16
C GLY A 658 23.27 -13.31 -23.30
N ASN A 659 22.95 -13.84 -24.48
CA ASN A 659 22.43 -13.10 -25.62
C ASN A 659 21.20 -13.87 -26.14
N PRO A 660 19.98 -13.31 -26.16
CA PRO A 660 19.61 -11.93 -25.79
C PRO A 660 19.80 -11.60 -24.30
N PRO A 661 19.77 -10.31 -23.92
CA PRO A 661 19.65 -9.88 -22.52
C PRO A 661 18.41 -10.46 -21.83
N MET A 662 18.46 -10.62 -20.51
CA MET A 662 17.35 -11.14 -19.71
C MET A 662 16.52 -9.98 -19.12
N GLU A 663 15.24 -9.90 -19.43
CA GLU A 663 14.31 -9.01 -18.70
C GLU A 663 13.83 -9.67 -17.40
N ALA A 664 13.89 -8.96 -16.28
CA ALA A 664 13.49 -9.46 -14.96
C ALA A 664 12.83 -8.38 -14.09
N GLY A 665 11.82 -8.80 -13.32
CA GLY A 665 11.27 -8.04 -12.20
C GLY A 665 11.94 -8.47 -10.90
N LEU A 666 12.36 -7.49 -10.09
CA LEU A 666 13.04 -7.69 -8.82
C LEU A 666 12.30 -6.93 -7.70
N VAL A 667 12.30 -7.46 -6.48
CA VAL A 667 11.74 -6.79 -5.30
C VAL A 667 12.84 -6.57 -4.27
N LEU A 668 13.16 -5.31 -3.96
CA LEU A 668 14.18 -4.88 -3.01
C LEU A 668 13.51 -4.38 -1.71
N ASN A 669 13.92 -4.92 -0.56
CA ASN A 669 13.54 -4.38 0.75
C ASN A 669 14.39 -3.14 1.06
N LEU A 670 13.75 -2.01 1.36
CA LEU A 670 14.38 -0.71 1.59
C LEU A 670 14.92 -0.52 3.02
N MET A 671 14.62 -1.44 3.94
CA MET A 671 15.12 -1.42 5.32
C MET A 671 16.37 -2.30 5.47
N SER A 672 16.37 -3.52 4.92
CA SER A 672 17.54 -4.41 4.93
C SER A 672 18.51 -4.19 3.76
N ASP A 673 18.08 -3.53 2.68
CA ASP A 673 18.84 -3.35 1.43
C ASP A 673 19.18 -4.69 0.75
N GLN A 674 18.19 -5.60 0.72
CA GLN A 674 18.29 -6.96 0.18
C GLN A 674 17.14 -7.30 -0.78
N LEU A 675 17.42 -8.14 -1.78
CA LEU A 675 16.38 -8.72 -2.63
C LEU A 675 15.51 -9.71 -1.85
N VAL A 676 14.20 -9.48 -1.91
CA VAL A 676 13.13 -10.32 -1.35
C VAL A 676 12.77 -11.44 -2.32
N SER A 677 12.60 -11.08 -3.60
CA SER A 677 12.25 -12.03 -4.66
C SER A 677 12.62 -11.47 -6.04
N GLY A 678 12.51 -12.31 -7.05
CA GLY A 678 12.54 -11.89 -8.45
C GLY A 678 11.79 -12.84 -9.36
N HIS A 679 11.58 -12.44 -10.61
CA HIS A 679 11.03 -13.27 -11.67
C HIS A 679 11.55 -12.82 -13.03
N ARG A 680 11.68 -13.74 -13.97
CA ARG A 680 11.97 -13.42 -15.38
C ARG A 680 10.69 -12.94 -16.07
N LEU A 681 10.77 -11.83 -16.80
CA LEU A 681 9.62 -11.20 -17.50
C LEU A 681 9.38 -11.86 -18.87
N GLU A 682 10.47 -12.10 -19.62
CA GLU A 682 10.43 -12.73 -20.94
C GLU A 682 10.86 -14.20 -20.88
N CYS A 683 9.87 -15.10 -20.82
CA CYS A 683 10.05 -16.52 -21.13
C CYS A 683 9.64 -16.78 -22.58
N GLN A 684 10.66 -16.95 -23.43
CA GLN A 684 10.51 -17.49 -24.77
C GLN A 684 10.52 -19.01 -24.66
N ASP A 685 9.65 -19.70 -25.41
CA ASP A 685 9.60 -21.16 -25.43
C ASP A 685 10.93 -21.71 -25.97
N LEU A 686 11.80 -22.19 -25.07
CA LEU A 686 13.00 -22.93 -25.43
C LEU A 686 12.59 -24.26 -26.08
N LYS A 687 12.48 -24.24 -27.40
CA LYS A 687 12.46 -25.48 -28.20
C LYS A 687 13.74 -26.24 -27.90
N LEU A 688 13.59 -27.35 -27.19
CA LEU A 688 14.63 -28.34 -26.97
C LEU A 688 15.24 -28.73 -28.33
N HIS A 689 16.56 -28.64 -28.41
CA HIS A 689 17.41 -29.05 -29.52
C HIS A 689 18.51 -29.96 -28.97
#